data_AF-A0A3B0SXB8-F1
#
_entry.id   AF-A0A3B0SXB8-F1
#
_cell.length_a   1.000
_cell.length_b   1.000
_cell.length_c   1.000
_cell.angle_alpha   90.00
_cell.angle_beta   90.00
_cell.angle_gamma   90.00
#
_symmetry.space_group_name_H-M   'P 1'
#
loop_
_entity.id
_entity.type
_entity.pdbx_description
1 polymer ?
#
loop_
_entity_poly.entity_id
_entity_poly.type
_entity_poly.pdbx_seq_one_letter_code
_entity_poly.pdbx_strand_id
1 'polypeptide(L)'
;PGSDVNLLDGAGDTLTTSSDHNYFDHSSLGNTGYNYMGGNDWFADNGISISGLKGGTVVFSDGTTGEIDTVSNGAGDTESAYIYYRAYEDTDITVNENSSDGQVVATLSATDPDSGDSFTYTIEDNPNFEIVGNEVRVKDGASLDYESDNLFNLDITVTDSSGASYTEEFSLNLKDVNEAPTDIIFRPDMSDQDNLVQGASAGTQIVGIYAPGSGVNLLDGTQNTLTTSSDHNYFDHNSLGNTGYNYMGGNDWFADNGISISGLKGGTVVFADGTTGVIDTVSNGSGSSESAYIYYRAYDPDESTNIHVDENASGGTVVAEFNTSDADQSDDHSYALNDPSGLFELSGNKIVVKAGADVNYEQQTSYDVEVTSTDANGLSYTETLTIHVDDINEGPIAGNVDLGATLEDTSVIFTASDLLASSSDVDGDKLSVSNVSVDAQYGTVTDNGDGTYSFSPAADYNGTDVPLSFEVSDGTATASATASLDVTAVDDGPVATGDSFALKEDQGVKGNVLSNDSDADGDSLSVVAEKITTANGGTVVLNDDGTFSYSPAADFNGTDSFSYTLSDGTTTDTGTVTLEVSADNDGPIAGNVDLGATLEDTSITFSAKDLLASSSDIDGDKLSVSSVSVDAQYGTVTDNGDGTYSFSPAADYNGTDVPLSFEVSDGTATASATASLDVTAVADAPILATDSKTPVVGNDASAIELPDITSTLTDVDGSETLTLEISAIPDGAVLTDGKGGNSFTATSGNNTVDVSGWNLNDLTVTPVKGSPDFNLQVTATSTETSNGDTASTVQSISIEIADQVIQGTVGTENLQGAGGDDTLNYNADGTWSGRYAAYNVETGEKVSLSDDNRSSDVFDGGDGYDTILGTDGDDALFLDDSYSGFVDGAEARIQNIEEIDMGAGDDIVDMTSNTYTYDQGIIVKGGEGNDTLWTSTGDDTLIGGTGNDSMYGGAGSDIFVFGANEGNDTVDGGTGGGWTDVIQLSGFSDSDSQQGWTLTLDDGSTISSTDEDANEILLSDDASGTITFDDGSTIEFDGIEKIVW
;
A
#
# COMPACT_ATOMS: atom_id res chain seq x y z
N PRO A 1 -52.46 59.67 -9.50
CA PRO A 1 -51.00 59.52 -9.28
C PRO A 1 -50.68 58.16 -8.64
N GLY A 2 -50.21 57.16 -9.39
CA GLY A 2 -50.07 57.12 -10.85
C GLY A 2 -48.87 56.30 -11.33
N SER A 3 -49.11 55.02 -11.64
CA SER A 3 -48.29 54.10 -12.44
C SER A 3 -49.01 52.73 -12.48
N ASP A 4 -48.88 51.83 -13.46
CA ASP A 4 -48.62 51.86 -14.92
C ASP A 4 -49.05 50.44 -15.45
N VAL A 5 -49.52 50.14 -16.68
CA VAL A 5 -49.22 50.61 -18.06
C VAL A 5 -47.91 49.97 -18.59
N ASN A 6 -47.87 49.11 -19.62
CA ASN A 6 -48.86 48.55 -20.57
C ASN A 6 -48.26 47.22 -21.17
N LEU A 7 -48.80 46.44 -22.11
CA LEU A 7 -49.88 46.52 -23.12
C LEU A 7 -50.25 45.07 -23.60
N LEU A 8 -51.04 44.97 -24.69
CA LEU A 8 -51.34 43.83 -25.59
C LEU A 8 -52.48 42.87 -25.15
N ASP A 9 -53.55 42.59 -25.93
CA ASP A 9 -53.77 42.32 -27.39
C ASP A 9 -53.71 40.78 -27.66
N GLY A 10 -54.74 40.13 -28.23
CA GLY A 10 -55.76 40.67 -29.16
C GLY A 10 -57.19 40.13 -29.07
N ALA A 11 -58.03 40.62 -29.99
CA ALA A 11 -59.49 40.61 -29.91
C ALA A 11 -60.19 39.54 -30.79
N GLY A 12 -61.46 39.27 -30.48
CA GLY A 12 -62.33 38.33 -31.20
C GLY A 12 -63.82 38.58 -30.94
N ASP A 13 -64.29 39.81 -31.17
CA ASP A 13 -65.63 40.27 -30.80
C ASP A 13 -66.78 39.75 -31.70
N THR A 14 -67.86 39.32 -31.04
CA THR A 14 -69.27 39.31 -31.49
C THR A 14 -69.70 38.54 -32.77
N LEU A 15 -70.77 37.74 -32.64
CA LEU A 15 -71.89 37.85 -33.60
C LEU A 15 -73.26 37.39 -33.02
N THR A 16 -74.23 38.31 -33.08
CA THR A 16 -75.70 38.12 -33.14
C THR A 16 -76.41 37.12 -32.22
N THR A 17 -77.21 37.67 -31.31
CA THR A 17 -78.52 37.11 -30.92
C THR A 17 -79.58 37.38 -32.00
N SER A 18 -80.54 36.45 -32.14
CA SER A 18 -81.82 36.66 -32.85
C SER A 18 -82.89 35.83 -32.15
N SER A 19 -83.68 36.40 -31.23
CA SER A 19 -84.84 37.29 -31.47
C SER A 19 -86.14 36.50 -31.64
N ASP A 20 -86.96 36.54 -30.58
CA ASP A 20 -88.43 36.66 -30.61
C ASP A 20 -89.26 35.53 -31.25
N HIS A 21 -90.43 35.15 -30.72
CA HIS A 21 -91.05 35.22 -29.39
C HIS A 21 -92.41 34.52 -29.58
N ASN A 22 -92.87 33.69 -28.63
CA ASN A 22 -94.29 33.39 -28.30
C ASN A 22 -94.44 31.98 -27.69
N TYR A 23 -94.57 31.92 -26.37
CA TYR A 23 -95.88 31.56 -25.84
C TYR A 23 -96.17 32.42 -24.60
N PHE A 24 -97.45 32.54 -24.26
CA PHE A 24 -97.87 33.14 -22.98
C PHE A 24 -97.74 32.07 -21.89
N ASP A 25 -97.34 32.47 -20.69
CA ASP A 25 -98.10 32.00 -19.52
C ASP A 25 -98.16 33.09 -18.45
N HIS A 26 -98.93 32.82 -17.40
CA HIS A 26 -99.62 33.82 -16.60
C HIS A 26 -98.85 34.31 -15.35
N SER A 27 -99.28 35.48 -14.87
CA SER A 27 -99.17 36.05 -13.51
C SER A 27 -98.23 35.39 -12.47
N SER A 28 -97.24 36.07 -11.86
CA SER A 28 -97.33 37.32 -11.05
C SER A 28 -98.17 37.15 -9.76
N LEU A 29 -97.83 37.72 -8.58
CA LEU A 29 -97.19 39.01 -8.29
C LEU A 29 -96.30 38.99 -7.02
N GLY A 30 -95.20 39.74 -7.03
CA GLY A 30 -94.72 40.47 -5.85
C GLY A 30 -95.38 41.85 -5.79
N ASN A 31 -96.25 42.11 -4.81
CA ASN A 31 -97.18 43.25 -4.81
C ASN A 31 -96.74 44.40 -3.88
N THR A 32 -96.89 45.66 -4.32
CA THR A 32 -97.45 46.77 -3.50
C THR A 32 -97.67 48.06 -4.32
N GLY A 33 -98.92 48.52 -4.52
CA GLY A 33 -99.18 49.83 -5.15
C GLY A 33 -100.62 50.15 -5.57
N TYR A 34 -101.49 50.56 -4.63
CA TYR A 34 -102.93 50.89 -4.85
C TYR A 34 -103.25 52.01 -5.87
N ASN A 35 -104.34 51.89 -6.65
CA ASN A 35 -105.49 52.84 -6.74
C ASN A 35 -106.68 52.35 -7.63
N TYR A 36 -107.69 53.19 -7.94
CA TYR A 36 -109.13 52.83 -8.02
C TYR A 36 -109.94 53.34 -9.28
N MET A 37 -110.89 52.51 -9.81
CA MET A 37 -112.17 52.78 -10.57
C MET A 37 -112.30 53.39 -12.03
N GLY A 38 -112.96 52.64 -12.96
CA GLY A 38 -114.30 52.96 -13.58
C GLY A 38 -114.54 53.30 -15.11
N GLY A 39 -115.52 52.64 -15.82
CA GLY A 39 -116.49 53.29 -16.78
C GLY A 39 -116.82 52.79 -18.26
N ASN A 40 -117.98 52.12 -18.48
CA ASN A 40 -119.08 52.12 -19.54
C ASN A 40 -119.02 52.15 -21.13
N ASP A 41 -119.97 51.36 -21.74
CA ASP A 41 -120.91 51.53 -22.93
C ASP A 41 -120.55 51.52 -24.47
N TRP A 42 -121.31 50.76 -25.33
CA TRP A 42 -122.46 51.21 -26.21
C TRP A 42 -123.02 50.17 -27.28
N PHE A 43 -124.02 50.50 -28.14
CA PHE A 43 -124.85 49.59 -29.00
C PHE A 43 -125.28 50.10 -30.44
N ALA A 44 -125.47 49.16 -31.40
CA ALA A 44 -126.37 49.00 -32.60
C ALA A 44 -126.93 50.15 -33.52
N ASP A 45 -127.07 49.87 -34.85
CA ASP A 45 -128.07 50.46 -35.81
C ASP A 45 -128.18 49.71 -37.19
N ASN A 46 -129.26 49.95 -37.95
CA ASN A 46 -129.62 49.60 -39.36
C ASN A 46 -130.45 48.31 -39.62
N GLY A 47 -131.66 48.49 -40.19
CA GLY A 47 -132.64 47.41 -40.45
C GLY A 47 -132.98 47.15 -41.93
N ILE A 48 -133.65 46.02 -42.20
CA ILE A 48 -134.02 45.51 -43.54
C ILE A 48 -135.53 45.18 -43.59
N SER A 49 -136.18 45.50 -44.71
CA SER A 49 -137.59 45.14 -45.00
C SER A 49 -137.72 43.70 -45.51
N ILE A 50 -138.75 42.99 -45.06
CA ILE A 50 -138.95 41.55 -45.33
C ILE A 50 -140.17 41.33 -46.22
N SER A 51 -139.97 40.64 -47.35
CA SER A 51 -141.04 40.01 -48.12
C SER A 51 -140.56 38.66 -48.67
N GLY A 52 -140.96 37.56 -48.04
CA GLY A 52 -140.54 36.21 -48.44
C GLY A 52 -140.66 35.09 -47.40
N LEU A 53 -140.94 35.41 -46.13
CA LEU A 53 -141.04 34.41 -45.05
C LEU A 53 -142.47 33.86 -44.89
N LYS A 54 -142.59 32.54 -44.95
CA LYS A 54 -143.65 31.67 -44.40
C LYS A 54 -142.98 30.34 -44.08
N GLY A 55 -143.32 29.72 -42.93
CA GLY A 55 -142.65 28.50 -42.49
C GLY A 55 -141.24 28.81 -41.97
N GLY A 56 -141.18 29.55 -40.86
CA GLY A 56 -139.95 30.02 -40.24
C GLY A 56 -140.24 30.52 -38.84
N THR A 57 -139.39 30.10 -37.90
CA THR A 57 -139.55 30.32 -36.46
C THR A 57 -139.08 31.71 -36.04
N VAL A 58 -139.84 32.35 -35.18
CA VAL A 58 -139.47 33.55 -34.42
C VAL A 58 -139.19 33.13 -32.99
N VAL A 59 -138.11 33.65 -32.40
CA VAL A 59 -137.76 33.49 -30.98
C VAL A 59 -138.02 34.83 -30.28
N PHE A 60 -138.74 34.81 -29.17
CA PHE A 60 -139.03 36.00 -28.35
C PHE A 60 -137.98 36.20 -27.25
N SER A 61 -137.93 37.39 -26.66
CA SER A 61 -136.93 37.76 -25.64
C SER A 61 -137.13 37.08 -24.27
N ASP A 62 -138.19 36.29 -24.13
CA ASP A 62 -138.50 35.41 -22.99
C ASP A 62 -138.11 33.94 -23.26
N GLY A 63 -137.55 33.63 -24.44
CA GLY A 63 -137.14 32.29 -24.87
C GLY A 63 -138.20 31.52 -25.66
N THR A 64 -139.47 31.95 -25.64
CA THR A 64 -140.55 31.24 -26.35
C THR A 64 -140.41 31.32 -27.87
N THR A 65 -140.98 30.35 -28.61
CA THR A 65 -140.87 30.29 -30.07
C THR A 65 -142.22 30.10 -30.78
N GLY A 66 -142.30 30.48 -32.07
CA GLY A 66 -143.50 30.33 -32.87
C GLY A 66 -143.31 30.57 -34.37
N GLU A 67 -144.16 29.98 -35.21
CA GLU A 67 -144.04 30.06 -36.68
C GLU A 67 -144.84 31.21 -37.33
N ILE A 68 -144.28 31.76 -38.41
CA ILE A 68 -144.94 32.72 -39.30
C ILE A 68 -145.86 31.98 -40.30
N ASP A 69 -147.17 32.07 -40.10
CA ASP A 69 -148.17 31.43 -40.97
C ASP A 69 -148.45 32.27 -42.24
N THR A 70 -148.92 33.52 -42.11
CA THR A 70 -149.19 34.36 -43.30
C THR A 70 -148.89 35.85 -43.08
N VAL A 71 -148.51 36.50 -44.19
CA VAL A 71 -148.26 37.94 -44.29
C VAL A 71 -149.25 38.54 -45.29
N SER A 72 -149.87 39.66 -44.94
CA SER A 72 -150.80 40.38 -45.81
C SER A 72 -150.68 41.89 -45.62
N ASN A 73 -150.60 42.63 -46.73
CA ASN A 73 -151.29 43.92 -46.77
C ASN A 73 -151.80 44.29 -48.16
N GLY A 74 -153.03 44.83 -48.21
CA GLY A 74 -153.66 45.35 -49.41
C GLY A 74 -153.56 46.87 -49.47
N ALA A 75 -153.28 47.43 -50.63
CA ALA A 75 -153.01 48.86 -50.80
C ALA A 75 -154.23 49.77 -50.49
N GLY A 76 -153.97 50.93 -49.85
CA GLY A 76 -154.93 52.03 -49.78
C GLY A 76 -154.79 52.94 -48.56
N ASP A 77 -153.79 53.82 -48.57
CA ASP A 77 -153.64 55.02 -47.73
C ASP A 77 -153.86 54.89 -46.20
N THR A 78 -152.75 54.97 -45.46
CA THR A 78 -152.58 54.97 -43.98
C THR A 78 -152.84 53.66 -43.22
N GLU A 79 -151.84 53.32 -42.40
CA GLU A 79 -151.80 52.32 -41.30
C GLU A 79 -151.77 50.81 -41.64
N SER A 80 -150.58 50.24 -41.38
CA SER A 80 -150.29 48.92 -40.80
C SER A 80 -150.64 47.63 -41.55
N ALA A 81 -149.63 46.78 -41.73
CA ALA A 81 -149.76 45.37 -42.10
C ALA A 81 -149.81 44.50 -40.83
N TYR A 82 -150.50 43.36 -40.89
CA TYR A 82 -150.55 42.40 -39.78
C TYR A 82 -149.87 41.09 -40.17
N ILE A 83 -149.11 40.52 -39.24
CA ILE A 83 -148.55 39.17 -39.30
C ILE A 83 -149.32 38.31 -38.32
N TYR A 84 -149.79 37.13 -38.76
CA TYR A 84 -150.38 36.13 -37.88
C TYR A 84 -149.36 35.03 -37.57
N TYR A 85 -149.18 34.76 -36.28
CA TYR A 85 -148.32 33.71 -35.74
C TYR A 85 -149.08 32.93 -34.65
N ARG A 86 -148.61 31.71 -34.36
CA ARG A 86 -148.96 30.99 -33.12
C ARG A 86 -147.67 30.79 -32.33
N ALA A 87 -147.73 31.05 -31.03
CA ALA A 87 -146.73 30.53 -30.10
C ALA A 87 -147.14 29.12 -29.66
N TYR A 88 -146.16 28.26 -29.42
CA TYR A 88 -146.30 27.12 -28.54
C TYR A 88 -145.49 27.44 -27.28
N GLU A 89 -146.10 27.32 -26.11
CA GLU A 89 -145.35 27.31 -24.85
C GLU A 89 -144.81 25.89 -24.68
N ASP A 90 -143.53 25.73 -24.95
CA ASP A 90 -142.76 24.50 -24.76
C ASP A 90 -141.89 24.71 -23.51
N THR A 91 -141.93 23.78 -22.56
CA THR A 91 -141.37 23.96 -21.22
C THR A 91 -140.44 22.82 -20.82
N ASP A 92 -139.14 23.03 -21.03
CA ASP A 92 -138.09 22.11 -20.58
C ASP A 92 -138.23 21.76 -19.10
N ILE A 93 -138.27 20.45 -18.81
CA ILE A 93 -138.39 19.91 -17.45
C ILE A 93 -136.97 19.55 -16.96
N THR A 94 -136.62 19.97 -15.73
CA THR A 94 -135.31 19.61 -15.13
C THR A 94 -135.45 19.34 -13.64
N VAL A 95 -134.55 18.50 -13.11
CA VAL A 95 -134.41 18.20 -11.69
C VAL A 95 -132.91 18.13 -11.34
N ASN A 96 -132.53 18.30 -10.08
CA ASN A 96 -131.17 18.00 -9.65
C ASN A 96 -131.04 16.50 -9.38
N GLU A 97 -129.82 15.97 -9.45
CA GLU A 97 -129.56 14.67 -8.82
C GLU A 97 -129.72 14.73 -7.29
N ASN A 98 -129.75 13.56 -6.65
CA ASN A 98 -130.01 13.42 -5.22
C ASN A 98 -131.28 14.17 -4.71
N SER A 99 -132.22 14.52 -5.62
CA SER A 99 -133.46 15.21 -5.31
C SER A 99 -134.43 14.34 -4.52
N SER A 100 -134.99 14.92 -3.45
CA SER A 100 -135.80 14.19 -2.48
C SER A 100 -137.14 13.63 -3.02
N ASP A 101 -137.52 12.47 -2.48
CA ASP A 101 -138.78 11.77 -2.76
C ASP A 101 -140.01 12.68 -2.78
N GLY A 102 -140.86 12.52 -3.80
CA GLY A 102 -142.10 13.26 -3.95
C GLY A 102 -141.96 14.71 -4.43
N GLN A 103 -140.75 15.20 -4.72
CA GLN A 103 -140.50 16.53 -5.29
C GLN A 103 -141.25 16.72 -6.61
N VAL A 104 -142.01 17.82 -6.74
CA VAL A 104 -142.70 18.18 -7.99
C VAL A 104 -141.68 18.63 -9.02
N VAL A 105 -141.73 18.03 -10.21
CA VAL A 105 -140.85 18.35 -11.33
C VAL A 105 -141.61 19.11 -12.43
N ALA A 106 -142.88 18.78 -12.67
CA ALA A 106 -143.72 19.48 -13.64
C ALA A 106 -145.22 19.46 -13.25
N THR A 107 -146.02 20.28 -13.91
CA THR A 107 -147.48 20.34 -13.72
C THR A 107 -148.19 20.33 -15.07
N LEU A 108 -149.15 19.41 -15.21
CA LEU A 108 -149.84 19.05 -16.45
C LEU A 108 -151.16 19.80 -16.59
N SER A 109 -151.51 20.15 -17.83
CA SER A 109 -152.80 20.75 -18.18
C SER A 109 -153.24 20.33 -19.60
N ALA A 110 -154.53 20.45 -19.89
CA ALA A 110 -155.13 20.12 -21.18
C ALA A 110 -156.42 20.93 -21.40
N THR A 111 -156.91 20.98 -22.63
CA THR A 111 -158.11 21.75 -23.04
C THR A 111 -158.95 20.97 -24.04
N ASP A 112 -160.27 20.96 -23.84
CA ASP A 112 -161.25 20.39 -24.78
C ASP A 112 -162.19 21.49 -25.33
N PRO A 113 -162.61 21.45 -26.61
CA PRO A 113 -163.59 22.37 -27.16
C PRO A 113 -165.00 22.32 -26.54
N ASP A 114 -165.42 21.19 -25.96
CA ASP A 114 -166.75 21.03 -25.36
C ASP A 114 -166.79 21.50 -23.89
N SER A 115 -167.81 22.31 -23.58
CA SER A 115 -167.85 23.12 -22.36
C SER A 115 -168.31 22.36 -21.12
N GLY A 116 -167.39 21.62 -20.47
CA GLY A 116 -167.59 21.16 -19.09
C GLY A 116 -166.79 19.95 -18.62
N ASP A 117 -165.94 19.37 -19.48
CA ASP A 117 -165.30 18.09 -19.23
C ASP A 117 -164.09 18.15 -18.27
N SER A 118 -163.69 16.98 -17.77
CA SER A 118 -162.63 16.80 -16.78
C SER A 118 -161.59 15.79 -17.24
N PHE A 119 -160.31 16.16 -17.15
CA PHE A 119 -159.19 15.34 -17.60
C PHE A 119 -158.60 14.44 -16.51
N THR A 120 -158.03 13.32 -16.92
CA THR A 120 -157.19 12.43 -16.09
C THR A 120 -155.87 12.19 -16.82
N TYR A 121 -154.74 12.21 -16.09
CA TYR A 121 -153.40 12.00 -16.64
C TYR A 121 -152.79 10.69 -16.13
N THR A 122 -152.05 10.00 -16.99
CA THR A 122 -151.30 8.78 -16.67
C THR A 122 -149.98 8.76 -17.43
N ILE A 123 -148.88 8.45 -16.75
CA ILE A 123 -147.55 8.21 -17.33
C ILE A 123 -147.40 6.71 -17.61
N GLU A 124 -146.71 6.31 -18.68
CA GLU A 124 -146.30 4.90 -18.84
C GLU A 124 -145.23 4.52 -17.79
N ASP A 125 -145.13 3.23 -17.45
CA ASP A 125 -144.64 2.76 -16.14
C ASP A 125 -143.14 3.08 -15.88
N ASN A 126 -142.88 4.25 -15.29
CA ASN A 126 -141.54 4.81 -15.09
C ASN A 126 -140.98 4.50 -13.68
N PRO A 127 -139.68 4.15 -13.53
CA PRO A 127 -139.09 3.83 -12.23
C PRO A 127 -138.86 5.05 -11.32
N ASN A 128 -138.55 6.21 -11.89
CA ASN A 128 -138.03 7.37 -11.16
C ASN A 128 -139.08 8.48 -10.98
N PHE A 129 -140.15 8.48 -11.76
CA PHE A 129 -141.19 9.50 -11.74
C PHE A 129 -142.61 8.91 -11.69
N GLU A 130 -143.55 9.64 -11.07
CA GLU A 130 -144.97 9.30 -11.02
C GLU A 130 -145.88 10.53 -11.24
N ILE A 131 -147.16 10.29 -11.58
CA ILE A 131 -148.17 11.35 -11.67
C ILE A 131 -149.10 11.31 -10.46
N VAL A 132 -149.21 12.44 -9.76
CA VAL A 132 -150.14 12.63 -8.64
C VAL A 132 -151.11 13.75 -8.98
N GLY A 133 -152.35 13.38 -9.33
CA GLY A 133 -153.41 14.31 -9.73
C GLY A 133 -153.16 14.92 -11.11
N ASN A 134 -152.40 16.02 -11.15
CA ASN A 134 -151.89 16.64 -12.38
C ASN A 134 -150.44 17.13 -12.25
N GLU A 135 -149.67 16.62 -11.27
CA GLU A 135 -148.24 16.92 -11.13
C GLU A 135 -147.40 15.68 -11.45
N VAL A 136 -146.27 15.88 -12.13
CA VAL A 136 -145.19 14.87 -12.24
C VAL A 136 -144.26 15.07 -11.06
N ARG A 137 -143.95 13.98 -10.34
CA ARG A 137 -143.13 13.98 -9.12
C ARG A 137 -142.03 12.92 -9.18
N VAL A 138 -140.92 13.17 -8.48
CA VAL A 138 -139.91 12.14 -8.15
C VAL A 138 -140.59 11.05 -7.32
N LYS A 139 -140.37 9.79 -7.67
CA LYS A 139 -141.01 8.61 -7.06
C LYS A 139 -140.29 8.21 -5.75
N ASP A 140 -141.04 7.74 -4.76
CA ASP A 140 -140.52 7.28 -3.46
C ASP A 140 -139.50 6.12 -3.64
N GLY A 141 -138.24 6.38 -3.28
CA GLY A 141 -137.11 5.48 -3.44
C GLY A 141 -136.35 5.60 -4.77
N ALA A 142 -136.52 6.68 -5.55
CA ALA A 142 -135.76 6.93 -6.76
C ALA A 142 -134.33 7.44 -6.43
N SER A 143 -133.30 6.78 -6.97
CA SER A 143 -131.94 7.30 -6.98
C SER A 143 -131.72 8.07 -8.28
N LEU A 144 -131.27 9.32 -8.16
CA LEU A 144 -130.89 10.19 -9.27
C LEU A 144 -129.43 10.56 -9.05
N ASP A 145 -128.59 10.25 -10.03
CA ASP A 145 -127.13 10.10 -9.95
C ASP A 145 -126.61 10.49 -11.35
N TYR A 146 -125.87 11.59 -11.47
CA TYR A 146 -125.54 12.23 -12.75
C TYR A 146 -124.43 11.49 -13.51
N GLU A 147 -123.50 10.89 -12.77
CA GLU A 147 -122.37 10.08 -13.23
C GLU A 147 -122.84 8.78 -13.90
N SER A 148 -124.01 8.27 -13.48
CA SER A 148 -124.63 7.07 -14.04
C SER A 148 -125.50 7.33 -15.28
N ASP A 149 -126.46 8.25 -15.22
CA ASP A 149 -127.44 8.49 -16.31
C ASP A 149 -128.12 9.88 -16.15
N ASN A 150 -128.03 10.77 -17.15
CA ASN A 150 -128.40 12.20 -16.98
C ASN A 150 -129.64 12.72 -17.73
N LEU A 151 -130.36 11.86 -18.48
CA LEU A 151 -131.54 12.24 -19.28
C LEU A 151 -132.64 11.16 -19.23
N PHE A 152 -133.89 11.56 -18.98
CA PHE A 152 -135.07 10.70 -18.99
C PHE A 152 -136.15 11.21 -19.94
N ASN A 153 -136.85 10.31 -20.64
CA ASN A 153 -138.05 10.63 -21.41
C ASN A 153 -139.31 10.05 -20.73
N LEU A 154 -140.41 10.80 -20.78
CA LEU A 154 -141.65 10.53 -20.06
C LEU A 154 -142.86 10.60 -21.02
N ASP A 155 -143.40 9.45 -21.42
CA ASP A 155 -144.65 9.38 -22.18
C ASP A 155 -145.87 9.63 -21.26
N ILE A 156 -146.55 10.76 -21.46
CA ILE A 156 -147.71 11.18 -20.65
C ILE A 156 -148.97 11.19 -21.50
N THR A 157 -149.96 10.40 -21.07
CA THR A 157 -151.29 10.31 -21.69
C THR A 157 -152.32 11.08 -20.90
N VAL A 158 -153.07 11.97 -21.55
CA VAL A 158 -154.28 12.60 -21.02
C VAL A 158 -155.53 11.93 -21.61
N THR A 159 -156.58 11.76 -20.80
CA THR A 159 -157.90 11.23 -21.21
C THR A 159 -159.01 12.15 -20.71
N ASP A 160 -160.03 12.40 -21.54
CA ASP A 160 -161.24 13.17 -21.20
C ASP A 160 -162.28 12.35 -20.41
N SER A 161 -163.50 12.89 -20.22
CA SER A 161 -164.58 12.15 -19.56
C SER A 161 -165.35 11.19 -20.49
N SER A 162 -165.16 11.29 -21.81
CA SER A 162 -165.83 10.45 -22.82
C SER A 162 -165.04 9.17 -23.17
N GLY A 163 -163.73 9.14 -22.88
CA GLY A 163 -162.79 8.07 -23.21
C GLY A 163 -161.88 8.35 -24.42
N ALA A 164 -161.82 9.60 -24.89
CA ALA A 164 -160.84 10.06 -25.87
C ALA A 164 -159.53 10.44 -25.18
N SER A 165 -158.39 10.10 -25.80
CA SER A 165 -157.05 10.32 -25.23
C SER A 165 -156.05 10.85 -26.23
N TYR A 166 -155.02 11.52 -25.70
CA TYR A 166 -153.84 12.02 -26.41
C TYR A 166 -152.59 11.75 -25.57
N THR A 167 -151.47 11.49 -26.22
CA THR A 167 -150.19 11.13 -25.57
C THR A 167 -149.07 11.98 -26.16
N GLU A 168 -148.19 12.47 -25.29
CA GLU A 168 -147.08 13.37 -25.63
C GLU A 168 -145.85 12.99 -24.77
N GLU A 169 -144.67 12.99 -25.39
CA GLU A 169 -143.39 12.61 -24.76
C GLU A 169 -142.68 13.88 -24.24
N PHE A 170 -142.25 13.86 -22.98
CA PHE A 170 -141.52 14.95 -22.34
C PHE A 170 -140.12 14.52 -21.92
N SER A 171 -139.09 15.26 -22.32
CA SER A 171 -137.71 15.04 -21.86
C SER A 171 -137.40 15.80 -20.56
N LEU A 172 -136.57 15.18 -19.72
CA LEU A 172 -136.22 15.63 -18.37
C LEU A 172 -134.72 15.43 -18.13
N ASN A 173 -133.98 16.51 -17.87
CA ASN A 173 -132.53 16.47 -17.64
C ASN A 173 -132.18 16.54 -16.14
N LEU A 174 -131.12 15.85 -15.73
CA LEU A 174 -130.48 15.96 -14.42
C LEU A 174 -129.42 17.07 -14.34
N LYS A 175 -128.92 17.32 -13.13
CA LYS A 175 -127.81 18.23 -12.83
C LYS A 175 -126.91 17.69 -11.72
N ASP A 176 -125.63 17.61 -12.09
CA ASP A 176 -124.36 17.48 -11.35
C ASP A 176 -124.31 18.22 -9.99
N VAL A 177 -123.74 17.58 -8.96
CA VAL A 177 -123.48 18.10 -7.60
C VAL A 177 -122.15 17.55 -7.04
N ASN A 178 -121.17 18.46 -6.86
CA ASN A 178 -119.77 18.18 -6.47
C ASN A 178 -119.54 17.36 -5.18
N GLU A 179 -118.61 16.41 -5.25
CA GLU A 179 -118.17 15.51 -4.17
C GLU A 179 -116.84 15.98 -3.52
N ALA A 180 -115.90 15.10 -3.08
CA ALA A 180 -114.65 15.52 -2.43
C ALA A 180 -113.46 14.57 -2.68
N PRO A 181 -112.19 15.07 -2.64
CA PRO A 181 -111.00 14.24 -2.86
C PRO A 181 -110.89 13.07 -1.88
N THR A 182 -110.43 11.92 -2.39
CA THR A 182 -110.59 10.63 -1.70
C THR A 182 -109.32 10.04 -1.05
N ASP A 183 -108.12 10.43 -1.50
CA ASP A 183 -106.83 9.88 -1.04
C ASP A 183 -105.65 10.84 -1.37
N ILE A 184 -104.51 10.68 -0.67
CA ILE A 184 -103.19 11.27 -0.97
C ILE A 184 -102.13 10.16 -0.91
N ILE A 185 -101.63 9.72 -2.07
CA ILE A 185 -100.66 8.62 -2.16
C ILE A 185 -99.24 9.17 -2.30
N PHE A 186 -98.44 9.04 -1.25
CA PHE A 186 -97.00 9.36 -1.24
C PHE A 186 -96.14 8.31 -1.96
N ARG A 187 -94.99 8.74 -2.47
CA ARG A 187 -93.93 7.92 -3.09
C ARG A 187 -92.55 8.53 -2.76
N PRO A 188 -91.50 7.73 -2.52
CA PRO A 188 -90.14 8.24 -2.45
C PRO A 188 -89.72 8.87 -3.78
N ASP A 189 -88.78 9.82 -3.75
CA ASP A 189 -88.11 10.19 -4.99
C ASP A 189 -87.28 9.00 -5.51
N MET A 190 -87.35 8.78 -6.82
CA MET A 190 -86.58 7.77 -7.53
C MET A 190 -85.62 8.41 -8.55
N SER A 191 -85.33 9.72 -8.40
CA SER A 191 -84.40 10.43 -9.27
C SER A 191 -82.92 10.16 -8.92
N ASP A 192 -82.61 9.98 -7.63
CA ASP A 192 -81.27 9.62 -7.17
C ASP A 192 -81.00 8.10 -7.30
N GLN A 193 -79.76 7.76 -7.67
CA GLN A 193 -79.34 6.37 -7.93
C GLN A 193 -78.86 5.64 -6.67
N ASP A 194 -78.63 6.36 -5.57
CA ASP A 194 -77.93 5.86 -4.40
C ASP A 194 -78.82 5.22 -3.33
N ASN A 195 -80.15 5.18 -3.54
CA ASN A 195 -81.07 4.36 -2.74
C ASN A 195 -80.95 2.84 -3.09
N LEU A 196 -79.71 2.35 -3.10
CA LEU A 196 -79.31 0.96 -3.17
C LEU A 196 -79.48 0.33 -1.78
N VAL A 197 -80.74 0.11 -1.38
CA VAL A 197 -81.10 -0.58 -0.14
C VAL A 197 -80.29 -1.87 0.00
N GLN A 198 -79.32 -1.89 0.92
CA GLN A 198 -78.49 -3.07 1.24
C GLN A 198 -79.26 -4.12 2.07
N GLY A 199 -80.58 -4.20 1.87
CA GLY A 199 -81.55 -5.04 2.59
C GLY A 199 -81.56 -6.52 2.18
N ALA A 200 -80.59 -6.97 1.38
CA ALA A 200 -80.42 -8.37 1.03
C ALA A 200 -79.66 -9.12 2.14
N SER A 201 -80.33 -9.35 3.28
CA SER A 201 -79.77 -10.12 4.40
C SER A 201 -79.17 -11.46 3.95
N ALA A 202 -78.04 -11.86 4.55
CA ALA A 202 -77.21 -12.97 4.06
C ALA A 202 -77.94 -14.33 4.02
N GLY A 203 -78.54 -14.65 2.86
CA GLY A 203 -79.29 -15.89 2.65
C GLY A 203 -80.15 -15.96 1.38
N THR A 204 -80.47 -14.85 0.72
CA THR A 204 -81.35 -14.81 -0.47
C THR A 204 -80.80 -15.63 -1.64
N GLN A 205 -81.59 -16.59 -2.14
CA GLN A 205 -81.23 -17.43 -3.29
C GLN A 205 -82.06 -17.05 -4.53
N ILE A 206 -81.37 -16.85 -5.66
CA ILE A 206 -82.01 -16.65 -6.97
C ILE A 206 -82.48 -18.01 -7.51
N VAL A 207 -83.75 -18.11 -7.90
CA VAL A 207 -84.38 -19.38 -8.31
C VAL A 207 -84.48 -19.52 -9.83
N GLY A 208 -84.45 -18.42 -10.59
CA GLY A 208 -84.37 -18.47 -12.05
C GLY A 208 -84.24 -17.10 -12.74
N ILE A 209 -83.79 -17.15 -13.99
CA ILE A 209 -83.70 -16.01 -14.93
C ILE A 209 -84.40 -16.42 -16.23
N TYR A 210 -85.25 -15.56 -16.79
CA TYR A 210 -85.99 -15.84 -18.02
C TYR A 210 -85.86 -14.70 -19.04
N ALA A 211 -85.66 -15.04 -20.31
CA ALA A 211 -85.45 -14.08 -21.40
C ALA A 211 -86.29 -14.43 -22.66
N PRO A 212 -86.95 -13.45 -23.31
CA PRO A 212 -87.72 -13.71 -24.51
C PRO A 212 -86.84 -13.93 -25.76
N GLY A 213 -87.07 -15.03 -26.49
CA GLY A 213 -86.69 -15.15 -27.91
C GLY A 213 -85.48 -16.04 -28.25
N SER A 214 -84.68 -16.50 -27.29
CA SER A 214 -83.59 -17.46 -27.52
C SER A 214 -83.60 -18.60 -26.49
N GLY A 215 -83.58 -19.84 -26.97
CA GLY A 215 -83.80 -21.04 -26.13
C GLY A 215 -82.57 -21.47 -25.34
N VAL A 216 -82.27 -20.78 -24.23
CA VAL A 216 -81.22 -21.15 -23.27
C VAL A 216 -81.82 -21.32 -21.89
N ASN A 217 -82.09 -22.57 -21.48
CA ASN A 217 -82.38 -22.91 -20.09
C ASN A 217 -81.06 -23.16 -19.35
N LEU A 218 -80.73 -22.33 -18.36
CA LEU A 218 -79.65 -22.65 -17.42
C LEU A 218 -80.20 -23.47 -16.25
N LEU A 219 -80.05 -24.78 -16.41
CA LEU A 219 -80.36 -25.88 -15.48
C LEU A 219 -81.84 -26.08 -15.09
N ASP A 220 -82.38 -27.16 -15.64
CA ASP A 220 -83.56 -27.88 -15.15
C ASP A 220 -83.34 -28.43 -13.72
N GLY A 221 -84.43 -28.71 -13.03
CA GLY A 221 -84.41 -29.21 -11.66
C GLY A 221 -83.95 -30.67 -11.54
N THR A 222 -83.58 -31.02 -10.29
CA THR A 222 -83.19 -32.37 -9.81
C THR A 222 -81.74 -32.82 -10.08
N GLN A 223 -81.07 -33.18 -8.98
CA GLN A 223 -79.79 -33.91 -8.88
C GLN A 223 -78.49 -33.17 -9.25
N ASN A 224 -77.98 -32.36 -8.31
CA ASN A 224 -76.80 -32.77 -7.53
C ASN A 224 -76.63 -31.96 -6.24
N THR A 225 -76.23 -32.61 -5.15
CA THR A 225 -75.77 -31.95 -3.92
C THR A 225 -74.28 -31.68 -4.02
N LEU A 226 -73.86 -30.41 -3.95
CA LEU A 226 -72.46 -30.10 -3.67
C LEU A 226 -72.24 -30.17 -2.15
N THR A 227 -71.73 -31.31 -1.69
CA THR A 227 -71.35 -31.52 -0.28
C THR A 227 -70.19 -30.63 0.13
N THR A 228 -70.24 -30.09 1.34
CA THR A 228 -69.12 -29.40 1.96
C THR A 228 -67.91 -30.33 2.17
N SER A 229 -66.76 -29.91 1.65
CA SER A 229 -65.43 -30.31 2.12
C SER A 229 -64.70 -29.02 2.49
N SER A 230 -64.41 -28.75 3.77
CA SER A 230 -63.16 -29.20 4.40
C SER A 230 -61.97 -28.91 3.48
N ASP A 231 -61.22 -27.81 3.68
CA ASP A 231 -60.70 -27.37 4.97
C ASP A 231 -60.71 -25.84 5.23
N HIS A 232 -60.71 -25.49 6.53
CA HIS A 232 -60.41 -24.21 7.19
C HIS A 232 -61.20 -22.93 6.84
N ASN A 233 -62.09 -22.55 7.78
CA ASN A 233 -62.37 -21.15 8.07
C ASN A 233 -61.16 -20.51 8.77
N TYR A 234 -60.78 -19.28 8.41
CA TYR A 234 -60.75 -18.13 9.33
C TYR A 234 -60.51 -16.84 8.55
N PHE A 235 -61.26 -15.78 8.85
CA PHE A 235 -60.81 -14.41 8.61
C PHE A 235 -60.26 -13.90 9.94
N ASP A 236 -58.96 -13.66 10.00
CA ASP A 236 -58.33 -12.81 11.02
C ASP A 236 -57.78 -11.58 10.29
N HIS A 237 -57.84 -10.41 10.92
CA HIS A 237 -57.54 -9.15 10.27
C HIS A 237 -56.61 -8.33 11.15
N ASN A 238 -55.29 -8.47 10.92
CA ASN A 238 -54.28 -7.45 11.20
C ASN A 238 -52.89 -7.88 10.69
N SER A 239 -52.27 -7.07 9.84
CA SER A 239 -51.09 -6.27 10.21
C SER A 239 -50.39 -5.70 8.96
N LEU A 240 -50.21 -4.37 8.93
CA LEU A 240 -49.52 -3.57 7.91
C LEU A 240 -50.13 -3.59 6.48
N GLY A 241 -50.06 -2.52 5.70
CA GLY A 241 -49.45 -1.21 5.97
C GLY A 241 -49.29 -0.38 4.69
N ASN A 242 -50.41 0.14 4.18
CA ASN A 242 -50.54 1.19 3.15
C ASN A 242 -49.55 1.22 1.96
N THR A 243 -49.97 0.67 0.81
CA THR A 243 -50.16 1.48 -0.43
C THR A 243 -51.08 0.74 -1.41
N GLY A 244 -52.14 1.42 -1.88
CA GLY A 244 -52.83 1.07 -3.14
C GLY A 244 -54.32 0.75 -3.04
N TYR A 245 -55.07 1.22 -4.05
CA TYR A 245 -56.45 0.81 -4.32
C TYR A 245 -56.52 -0.69 -4.59
N ASN A 246 -56.95 -1.49 -3.61
CA ASN A 246 -57.12 -2.93 -3.79
C ASN A 246 -58.58 -3.28 -4.12
N TYR A 247 -58.80 -3.58 -5.41
CA TYR A 247 -59.96 -4.30 -5.92
C TYR A 247 -60.30 -5.50 -5.02
N MET A 248 -61.59 -5.72 -4.73
CA MET A 248 -62.08 -7.04 -4.30
C MET A 248 -62.00 -8.02 -5.48
N GLY A 249 -60.82 -8.62 -5.67
CA GLY A 249 -60.51 -9.58 -6.74
C GLY A 249 -61.18 -10.94 -6.60
N GLY A 250 -62.49 -10.99 -6.31
CA GLY A 250 -63.30 -12.20 -6.13
C GLY A 250 -63.64 -12.94 -7.43
N ASN A 251 -62.68 -13.09 -8.34
CA ASN A 251 -62.86 -13.82 -9.61
C ASN A 251 -62.79 -15.34 -9.38
N ASP A 252 -63.92 -16.02 -9.14
CA ASP A 252 -64.04 -17.43 -9.58
C ASP A 252 -65.49 -17.96 -9.66
N TRP A 253 -65.98 -18.16 -10.91
CA TRP A 253 -66.75 -19.34 -11.33
C TRP A 253 -67.00 -19.35 -12.85
N PHE A 254 -67.30 -18.20 -13.47
CA PHE A 254 -67.89 -18.15 -14.81
C PHE A 254 -66.90 -18.03 -15.99
N ALA A 255 -65.65 -17.64 -15.75
CA ALA A 255 -64.67 -17.42 -16.82
C ALA A 255 -64.26 -18.73 -17.53
N ASP A 256 -64.06 -19.82 -16.77
CA ASP A 256 -63.32 -21.01 -17.23
C ASP A 256 -64.11 -21.95 -18.17
N ASN A 257 -65.34 -21.58 -18.54
CA ASN A 257 -66.20 -22.34 -19.47
C ASN A 257 -66.60 -21.57 -20.74
N GLY A 258 -66.09 -20.35 -20.95
CA GLY A 258 -66.20 -19.63 -22.24
C GLY A 258 -67.61 -19.24 -22.67
N ILE A 259 -68.54 -19.02 -21.73
CA ILE A 259 -69.93 -18.64 -22.02
C ILE A 259 -70.04 -17.12 -22.23
N SER A 260 -70.25 -16.67 -23.46
CA SER A 260 -70.51 -15.27 -23.79
C SER A 260 -71.98 -14.91 -23.52
N ILE A 261 -72.26 -14.15 -22.46
CA ILE A 261 -73.62 -13.77 -22.05
C ILE A 261 -74.05 -12.47 -22.73
N SER A 262 -74.58 -12.55 -23.96
CA SER A 262 -75.10 -11.38 -24.70
C SER A 262 -76.58 -11.53 -25.03
N GLY A 263 -77.44 -10.65 -24.51
CA GLY A 263 -78.87 -10.57 -24.86
C GLY A 263 -79.88 -10.65 -23.71
N LEU A 264 -79.46 -10.52 -22.44
CA LEU A 264 -80.37 -10.64 -21.28
C LEU A 264 -80.98 -9.31 -20.76
N LYS A 265 -80.63 -8.13 -21.30
CA LYS A 265 -81.27 -6.85 -20.92
C LYS A 265 -82.77 -6.89 -21.27
N GLY A 266 -83.62 -6.58 -20.29
CA GLY A 266 -85.07 -6.73 -20.39
C GLY A 266 -85.59 -8.15 -20.08
N GLY A 267 -84.74 -9.06 -19.58
CA GLY A 267 -85.18 -10.33 -18.98
C GLY A 267 -85.77 -10.14 -17.58
N THR A 268 -86.46 -11.17 -17.09
CA THR A 268 -87.08 -11.19 -15.74
C THR A 268 -86.29 -12.09 -14.80
N VAL A 269 -86.01 -11.61 -13.59
CA VAL A 269 -85.50 -12.37 -12.45
C VAL A 269 -86.67 -12.72 -11.54
N VAL A 270 -86.70 -13.93 -10.98
CA VAL A 270 -87.73 -14.35 -10.02
C VAL A 270 -87.06 -14.85 -8.74
N PHE A 271 -87.50 -14.30 -7.60
CA PHE A 271 -86.96 -14.61 -6.28
C PHE A 271 -87.76 -15.72 -5.58
N ALA A 272 -87.21 -16.28 -4.49
CA ALA A 272 -87.77 -17.46 -3.82
C ALA A 272 -89.12 -17.21 -3.12
N ASP A 273 -89.42 -15.94 -2.80
CA ASP A 273 -90.70 -15.43 -2.28
C ASP A 273 -91.79 -15.25 -3.36
N GLY A 274 -91.43 -15.20 -4.64
CA GLY A 274 -92.32 -14.98 -5.77
C GLY A 274 -92.34 -13.55 -6.33
N THR A 275 -91.57 -12.62 -5.75
CA THR A 275 -91.35 -11.28 -6.34
C THR A 275 -90.57 -11.37 -7.65
N THR A 276 -90.73 -10.36 -8.51
CA THR A 276 -90.12 -10.34 -9.85
C THR A 276 -89.40 -9.02 -10.12
N GLY A 277 -88.15 -9.11 -10.57
CA GLY A 277 -87.37 -7.95 -11.00
C GLY A 277 -87.02 -7.96 -12.48
N VAL A 278 -86.64 -6.80 -13.04
CA VAL A 278 -86.23 -6.66 -14.44
C VAL A 278 -84.71 -6.47 -14.53
N ILE A 279 -84.05 -7.20 -15.43
CA ILE A 279 -82.61 -7.05 -15.71
C ILE A 279 -82.39 -5.77 -16.52
N ASP A 280 -81.74 -4.79 -15.92
CA ASP A 280 -81.49 -3.51 -16.57
C ASP A 280 -80.16 -3.50 -17.34
N THR A 281 -79.07 -3.92 -16.71
CA THR A 281 -77.75 -3.95 -17.34
C THR A 281 -77.03 -5.27 -17.10
N VAL A 282 -76.26 -5.67 -18.12
CA VAL A 282 -75.40 -6.86 -18.11
C VAL A 282 -74.06 -6.45 -18.70
N SER A 283 -73.01 -6.46 -17.89
CA SER A 283 -71.66 -6.10 -18.31
C SER A 283 -70.87 -7.34 -18.72
N ASN A 284 -70.39 -7.40 -19.96
CA ASN A 284 -69.29 -8.31 -20.32
C ASN A 284 -68.00 -7.50 -20.31
N GLY A 285 -67.04 -7.92 -19.48
CA GLY A 285 -65.67 -7.43 -19.57
C GLY A 285 -65.05 -7.74 -20.93
N SER A 286 -64.07 -6.93 -21.33
CA SER A 286 -63.34 -7.07 -22.60
C SER A 286 -61.85 -7.38 -22.42
N GLY A 287 -61.46 -7.82 -21.22
CA GLY A 287 -60.18 -8.45 -20.90
C GLY A 287 -60.32 -9.92 -20.48
N SER A 288 -59.23 -10.68 -20.54
CA SER A 288 -59.21 -12.13 -20.27
C SER A 288 -59.22 -12.50 -18.76
N SER A 289 -59.84 -11.68 -17.92
CA SER A 289 -59.90 -11.85 -16.46
C SER A 289 -60.95 -10.95 -15.78
N GLU A 290 -62.04 -10.61 -16.47
CA GLU A 290 -63.07 -9.69 -15.96
C GLU A 290 -64.40 -10.42 -15.72
N SER A 291 -65.01 -10.20 -14.55
CA SER A 291 -66.31 -10.76 -14.17
C SER A 291 -67.49 -10.10 -14.92
N ALA A 292 -68.60 -10.84 -15.04
CA ALA A 292 -69.85 -10.35 -15.60
C ALA A 292 -70.89 -10.13 -14.49
N TYR A 293 -71.50 -8.94 -14.45
CA TYR A 293 -72.49 -8.54 -13.45
C TYR A 293 -73.88 -8.40 -14.08
N ILE A 294 -74.91 -8.69 -13.30
CA ILE A 294 -76.33 -8.54 -13.66
C ILE A 294 -76.99 -7.65 -12.62
N TYR A 295 -77.45 -6.47 -13.04
CA TYR A 295 -78.18 -5.54 -12.18
C TYR A 295 -79.69 -5.67 -12.43
N TYR A 296 -80.47 -5.71 -11.36
CA TYR A 296 -81.92 -5.83 -11.40
C TYR A 296 -82.58 -4.83 -10.44
N ARG A 297 -83.84 -4.46 -10.74
CA ARG A 297 -84.70 -3.66 -9.85
C ARG A 297 -85.88 -4.51 -9.39
N ALA A 298 -86.16 -4.50 -8.08
CA ALA A 298 -87.38 -5.05 -7.50
C ALA A 298 -88.54 -4.02 -7.59
N TYR A 299 -89.74 -4.43 -7.19
CA TYR A 299 -90.91 -3.56 -7.11
C TYR A 299 -91.85 -4.09 -6.01
N ASP A 300 -92.02 -3.33 -4.94
CA ASP A 300 -93.01 -3.58 -3.89
C ASP A 300 -94.14 -2.53 -4.00
N PRO A 301 -95.43 -2.94 -4.06
CA PRO A 301 -96.54 -2.01 -4.20
C PRO A 301 -96.93 -1.25 -2.92
N ASP A 302 -96.42 -1.60 -1.73
CA ASP A 302 -96.86 -1.04 -0.44
C ASP A 302 -95.92 0.07 0.14
N GLU A 303 -94.99 0.62 -0.65
CA GLU A 303 -93.95 1.60 -0.21
C GLU A 303 -94.43 3.03 0.16
N SER A 304 -95.66 3.22 0.67
CA SER A 304 -96.13 4.54 1.14
C SER A 304 -95.52 4.99 2.49
N THR A 305 -94.61 4.19 3.07
CA THR A 305 -94.16 4.33 4.47
C THR A 305 -92.64 4.40 4.66
N ASN A 306 -91.83 4.39 3.59
CA ASN A 306 -90.36 4.38 3.67
C ASN A 306 -89.75 5.59 2.94
N ILE A 307 -90.01 6.79 3.47
CA ILE A 307 -89.45 8.05 2.96
C ILE A 307 -88.23 8.44 3.78
N HIS A 308 -87.13 8.73 3.09
CA HIS A 308 -85.82 9.03 3.66
C HIS A 308 -85.25 10.31 3.04
N VAL A 309 -84.32 10.95 3.74
CA VAL A 309 -83.48 12.03 3.25
C VAL A 309 -82.11 11.96 3.93
N ASP A 310 -81.05 12.08 3.15
CA ASP A 310 -79.69 12.23 3.68
C ASP A 310 -79.60 13.43 4.63
N GLU A 311 -78.79 13.35 5.67
CA GLU A 311 -78.43 14.56 6.40
C GLU A 311 -77.53 15.50 5.57
N ASN A 312 -77.42 16.76 6.00
CA ASN A 312 -76.81 17.85 5.23
C ASN A 312 -77.42 18.04 3.81
N ALA A 313 -78.57 17.42 3.49
CA ALA A 313 -79.20 17.47 2.18
C ALA A 313 -79.48 18.90 1.70
N SER A 314 -79.18 19.14 0.42
CA SER A 314 -79.22 20.49 -0.14
C SER A 314 -80.65 21.03 -0.27
N GLY A 315 -80.84 22.33 0.01
CA GLY A 315 -82.12 23.00 -0.23
C GLY A 315 -82.55 22.91 -1.70
N GLY A 316 -83.63 22.16 -1.95
CA GLY A 316 -84.12 21.77 -3.27
C GLY A 316 -84.14 20.25 -3.52
N THR A 317 -83.46 19.44 -2.71
CA THR A 317 -83.53 17.97 -2.75
C THR A 317 -84.97 17.50 -2.57
N VAL A 318 -85.44 16.59 -3.43
CA VAL A 318 -86.80 16.04 -3.36
C VAL A 318 -86.82 14.91 -2.34
N VAL A 319 -87.82 14.93 -1.46
CA VAL A 319 -87.98 13.93 -0.40
C VAL A 319 -89.10 12.94 -0.74
N ALA A 320 -90.23 13.46 -1.23
CA ALA A 320 -91.34 12.63 -1.70
C ALA A 320 -92.14 13.30 -2.83
N GLU A 321 -92.76 12.49 -3.68
CA GLU A 321 -93.84 12.91 -4.59
C GLU A 321 -95.19 12.39 -4.07
N PHE A 322 -96.29 13.08 -4.39
CA PHE A 322 -97.63 12.61 -4.07
C PHE A 322 -98.65 12.90 -5.18
N ASN A 323 -99.78 12.19 -5.17
CA ASN A 323 -100.89 12.35 -6.10
C ASN A 323 -102.23 12.12 -5.38
N THR A 324 -103.31 12.70 -5.89
CA THR A 324 -104.69 12.56 -5.34
C THR A 324 -105.68 12.06 -6.38
N SER A 325 -106.92 11.83 -5.97
CA SER A 325 -108.00 11.40 -6.88
C SER A 325 -109.36 11.91 -6.40
N ASP A 326 -110.13 12.46 -7.34
CA ASP A 326 -111.50 12.94 -7.18
C ASP A 326 -112.42 12.18 -8.18
N ALA A 327 -113.74 12.37 -8.07
CA ALA A 327 -114.75 11.71 -8.89
C ALA A 327 -115.44 12.66 -9.89
N ASP A 328 -115.49 13.95 -9.57
CA ASP A 328 -116.19 14.98 -10.34
C ASP A 328 -115.57 15.22 -11.73
N GLN A 329 -116.31 15.88 -12.62
CA GLN A 329 -115.83 16.23 -13.98
C GLN A 329 -114.77 17.36 -14.00
N SER A 330 -114.07 17.61 -12.90
CA SER A 330 -113.26 18.81 -12.64
C SER A 330 -112.04 18.54 -11.72
N ASP A 331 -111.02 17.85 -12.24
CA ASP A 331 -109.74 17.47 -11.57
C ASP A 331 -108.86 18.62 -10.98
N ASP A 332 -109.34 19.87 -10.88
CA ASP A 332 -108.55 21.03 -10.42
C ASP A 332 -108.36 21.03 -8.88
N HIS A 333 -107.23 20.49 -8.41
CA HIS A 333 -106.84 20.40 -7.00
C HIS A 333 -105.85 21.50 -6.55
N SER A 334 -105.76 21.73 -5.24
CA SER A 334 -104.75 22.57 -4.59
C SER A 334 -104.16 21.91 -3.33
N TYR A 335 -102.87 22.13 -3.08
CA TYR A 335 -102.11 21.45 -2.01
C TYR A 335 -101.55 22.42 -0.94
N ALA A 336 -101.50 21.95 0.30
CA ALA A 336 -100.83 22.62 1.42
C ALA A 336 -100.05 21.62 2.28
N LEU A 337 -98.97 22.07 2.93
CA LEU A 337 -98.12 21.28 3.82
C LEU A 337 -98.07 21.93 5.20
N ASN A 338 -98.28 21.13 6.24
CA ASN A 338 -98.01 21.47 7.63
C ASN A 338 -96.73 20.75 8.07
N ASP A 339 -95.62 21.48 8.09
CA ASP A 339 -94.34 21.02 8.61
C ASP A 339 -94.00 21.76 9.93
N PRO A 340 -94.05 21.09 11.09
CA PRO A 340 -93.69 21.67 12.38
C PRO A 340 -92.20 21.97 12.55
N SER A 341 -91.31 21.32 11.80
CA SER A 341 -89.86 21.56 11.84
C SER A 341 -89.48 22.83 11.09
N GLY A 342 -90.18 23.11 10.00
CA GLY A 342 -89.90 24.19 9.07
C GLY A 342 -88.72 23.92 8.13
N LEU A 343 -88.24 22.68 8.04
CA LEU A 343 -87.14 22.19 7.19
C LEU A 343 -87.59 21.80 5.78
N PHE A 344 -88.89 21.59 5.55
CA PHE A 344 -89.46 21.14 4.28
C PHE A 344 -90.43 22.17 3.67
N GLU A 345 -90.62 22.12 2.35
CA GLU A 345 -91.61 22.93 1.63
C GLU A 345 -92.20 22.20 0.40
N LEU A 346 -93.29 22.73 -0.18
CA LEU A 346 -93.91 22.15 -1.37
C LEU A 346 -93.36 22.75 -2.66
N SER A 347 -93.06 21.87 -3.62
CA SER A 347 -92.74 22.20 -5.01
C SER A 347 -93.72 21.48 -5.93
N GLY A 348 -94.91 22.08 -6.11
CA GLY A 348 -96.03 21.44 -6.81
C GLY A 348 -96.60 20.26 -6.02
N ASN A 349 -96.57 19.06 -6.60
CA ASN A 349 -96.98 17.80 -5.95
C ASN A 349 -95.80 17.06 -5.29
N LYS A 350 -94.74 17.79 -4.91
CA LYS A 350 -93.55 17.25 -4.25
C LYS A 350 -93.28 17.93 -2.92
N ILE A 351 -92.75 17.18 -1.96
CA ILE A 351 -92.11 17.68 -0.74
C ILE A 351 -90.60 17.77 -1.02
N VAL A 352 -90.00 18.92 -0.71
CA VAL A 352 -88.56 19.17 -0.90
C VAL A 352 -87.91 19.71 0.37
N VAL A 353 -86.61 19.49 0.54
CA VAL A 353 -85.80 20.17 1.56
C VAL A 353 -85.77 21.66 1.22
N LYS A 354 -86.03 22.51 2.21
CA LYS A 354 -86.19 23.95 2.04
C LYS A 354 -84.86 24.67 1.88
N ALA A 355 -84.86 25.77 1.13
CA ALA A 355 -83.65 26.57 0.91
C ALA A 355 -83.05 27.12 2.22
N GLY A 356 -81.93 26.54 2.66
CA GLY A 356 -81.24 26.91 3.91
C GLY A 356 -81.78 26.23 5.16
N ALA A 357 -82.48 25.09 5.01
CA ALA A 357 -82.68 24.14 6.09
C ALA A 357 -81.36 23.50 6.54
N ASP A 358 -81.37 22.94 7.74
CA ASP A 358 -80.27 22.24 8.40
C ASP A 358 -80.86 20.90 8.89
N VAL A 359 -80.67 19.85 8.09
CA VAL A 359 -81.14 18.49 8.39
C VAL A 359 -79.92 17.73 8.92
N ASN A 360 -79.95 17.32 10.19
CA ASN A 360 -78.80 16.74 10.88
C ASN A 360 -79.23 15.62 11.82
N TYR A 361 -78.53 14.49 11.77
CA TYR A 361 -78.91 13.23 12.41
C TYR A 361 -78.78 13.28 13.94
N GLU A 362 -77.68 13.83 14.48
CA GLU A 362 -77.40 13.91 15.93
C GLU A 362 -78.41 14.80 16.65
N GLN A 363 -79.01 15.76 15.93
CA GLN A 363 -80.09 16.58 16.43
C GLN A 363 -81.44 15.84 16.42
N GLN A 364 -81.86 15.28 15.28
CA GLN A 364 -83.13 14.55 15.19
C GLN A 364 -83.24 13.63 13.95
N THR A 365 -83.39 12.33 14.19
CA THR A 365 -83.35 11.27 13.15
C THR A 365 -84.63 11.07 12.32
N SER A 366 -85.71 11.83 12.55
CA SER A 366 -86.94 11.76 11.76
C SER A 366 -87.91 12.92 12.02
N TYR A 367 -88.73 13.28 11.03
CA TYR A 367 -89.73 14.36 11.09
C TYR A 367 -91.09 13.93 10.54
N ASP A 368 -92.18 14.31 11.22
CA ASP A 368 -93.56 14.10 10.75
C ASP A 368 -94.10 15.38 10.10
N VAL A 369 -94.75 15.24 8.93
CA VAL A 369 -95.41 16.34 8.18
C VAL A 369 -96.80 15.91 7.69
N GLU A 370 -97.74 16.86 7.56
CA GLU A 370 -99.09 16.58 7.04
C GLU A 370 -99.30 17.29 5.70
N VAL A 371 -99.86 16.61 4.70
CA VAL A 371 -100.26 17.22 3.41
C VAL A 371 -101.79 17.24 3.31
N THR A 372 -102.34 18.41 3.00
CA THR A 372 -103.76 18.62 2.71
C THR A 372 -103.96 18.85 1.22
N SER A 373 -104.95 18.18 0.63
CA SER A 373 -105.45 18.43 -0.72
C SER A 373 -106.87 18.99 -0.65
N THR A 374 -107.18 20.00 -1.46
CA THR A 374 -108.50 20.67 -1.52
C THR A 374 -108.92 20.86 -2.98
N ASP A 375 -110.18 20.51 -3.29
CA ASP A 375 -110.80 20.69 -4.60
C ASP A 375 -111.04 22.17 -4.97
N ALA A 376 -111.63 22.40 -6.14
CA ALA A 376 -112.00 23.74 -6.61
C ALA A 376 -113.13 24.42 -5.78
N ASN A 377 -113.87 23.66 -4.98
CA ASN A 377 -115.09 24.12 -4.29
C ASN A 377 -114.94 24.26 -2.75
N GLY A 378 -113.83 23.80 -2.17
CA GLY A 378 -113.45 23.95 -0.76
C GLY A 378 -113.60 22.69 0.10
N LEU A 379 -113.70 21.50 -0.47
CA LEU A 379 -113.71 20.20 0.23
C LEU A 379 -112.31 19.55 0.16
N SER A 380 -111.91 18.87 1.24
CA SER A 380 -110.48 18.56 1.46
C SER A 380 -110.20 17.22 2.15
N TYR A 381 -109.15 16.53 1.69
CA TYR A 381 -108.53 15.37 2.35
C TYR A 381 -107.18 15.76 2.98
N THR A 382 -106.66 14.99 3.94
CA THR A 382 -105.35 15.26 4.58
C THR A 382 -104.72 13.96 5.06
N GLU A 383 -103.43 13.77 4.78
CA GLU A 383 -102.68 12.57 5.14
C GLU A 383 -101.32 12.92 5.77
N THR A 384 -100.80 12.04 6.62
CA THR A 384 -99.53 12.24 7.36
C THR A 384 -98.40 11.43 6.76
N LEU A 385 -97.20 12.02 6.71
CA LEU A 385 -95.98 11.36 6.28
C LEU A 385 -94.87 11.52 7.34
N THR A 386 -94.19 10.42 7.65
CA THR A 386 -92.91 10.44 8.38
C THR A 386 -91.75 10.40 7.39
N ILE A 387 -90.77 11.28 7.60
CA ILE A 387 -89.51 11.36 6.86
C ILE A 387 -88.39 10.93 7.81
N HIS A 388 -87.60 9.93 7.43
CA HIS A 388 -86.39 9.52 8.16
C HIS A 388 -85.17 10.32 7.68
N VAL A 389 -84.23 10.58 8.60
CA VAL A 389 -82.91 11.15 8.27
C VAL A 389 -81.91 10.01 8.28
N ASP A 390 -81.06 9.94 7.26
CA ASP A 390 -79.93 9.01 7.20
C ASP A 390 -78.61 9.69 7.60
N ASP A 391 -77.82 8.92 8.36
CA ASP A 391 -76.55 9.24 9.05
C ASP A 391 -75.37 9.28 8.06
N ILE A 392 -74.54 10.33 8.11
CA ILE A 392 -73.32 10.47 7.28
C ILE A 392 -72.10 10.74 8.17
N ASN A 393 -71.44 9.65 8.58
CA ASN A 393 -70.24 9.65 9.42
C ASN A 393 -69.20 10.75 9.11
N GLU A 394 -68.90 11.56 10.13
CA GLU A 394 -68.04 12.74 10.06
C GLU A 394 -66.62 12.45 10.60
N GLY A 395 -65.61 12.59 9.74
CA GLY A 395 -64.24 12.17 10.06
C GLY A 395 -63.59 12.84 11.29
N PRO A 396 -62.65 12.15 11.96
CA PRO A 396 -62.31 12.40 13.36
C PRO A 396 -61.55 13.71 13.58
N ILE A 397 -61.84 14.38 14.70
CA ILE A 397 -61.17 15.62 15.11
C ILE A 397 -59.90 15.26 15.90
N ALA A 398 -58.79 15.08 15.18
CA ALA A 398 -57.48 14.82 15.76
C ALA A 398 -56.93 16.05 16.51
N GLY A 399 -56.40 15.84 17.72
CA GLY A 399 -55.86 16.90 18.57
C GLY A 399 -54.43 16.61 19.04
N ASN A 400 -53.60 17.65 19.04
CA ASN A 400 -52.20 17.58 19.50
C ASN A 400 -52.09 17.34 21.00
N VAL A 401 -51.03 16.65 21.43
CA VAL A 401 -50.78 16.32 22.85
C VAL A 401 -49.34 16.64 23.27
N ASP A 402 -49.12 16.71 24.58
CA ASP A 402 -47.82 16.83 25.22
C ASP A 402 -47.57 15.57 26.08
N LEU A 403 -46.45 14.89 25.82
CA LEU A 403 -46.05 13.65 26.50
C LEU A 403 -45.12 13.93 27.70
N GLY A 404 -44.78 15.18 27.97
CA GLY A 404 -43.91 15.59 29.07
C GLY A 404 -42.42 15.47 28.72
N ALA A 405 -41.63 14.87 29.59
CA ALA A 405 -40.17 14.83 29.47
C ALA A 405 -39.56 13.44 29.76
N THR A 406 -38.50 13.11 29.02
CA THR A 406 -37.60 11.97 29.26
C THR A 406 -36.16 12.44 29.45
N LEU A 407 -35.26 11.56 29.88
CA LEU A 407 -33.81 11.77 29.77
C LEU A 407 -33.34 11.26 28.40
N GLU A 408 -32.26 11.83 27.86
CA GLU A 408 -31.52 11.16 26.78
C GLU A 408 -30.93 9.82 27.26
N ASP A 409 -30.46 8.99 26.32
CA ASP A 409 -30.04 7.60 26.56
C ASP A 409 -31.09 6.65 27.19
N THR A 410 -32.32 7.11 27.43
CA THR A 410 -33.41 6.32 28.00
C THR A 410 -34.62 6.26 27.09
N SER A 411 -35.13 5.05 26.86
CA SER A 411 -36.37 4.85 26.11
C SER A 411 -37.59 5.00 27.01
N VAL A 412 -38.55 5.83 26.57
CA VAL A 412 -39.83 6.09 27.23
C VAL A 412 -40.96 5.35 26.51
N ILE A 413 -42.01 4.98 27.25
CA ILE A 413 -43.19 4.29 26.72
C ILE A 413 -44.44 5.13 27.02
N PHE A 414 -45.25 5.36 25.99
CA PHE A 414 -46.56 6.01 26.06
C PHE A 414 -47.62 5.15 25.35
N THR A 415 -48.90 5.42 25.57
CA THR A 415 -50.02 4.61 25.06
C THR A 415 -50.79 5.33 23.95
N ALA A 416 -51.55 4.57 23.16
CA ALA A 416 -52.53 5.13 22.23
C ALA A 416 -53.56 6.04 22.94
N SER A 417 -53.86 5.81 24.22
CA SER A 417 -54.75 6.68 25.00
C SER A 417 -54.12 8.03 25.38
N ASP A 418 -52.79 8.10 25.49
CA ASP A 418 -52.08 9.36 25.73
C ASP A 418 -52.04 10.21 24.45
N LEU A 419 -51.85 9.57 23.28
CA LEU A 419 -51.95 10.23 21.97
C LEU A 419 -53.37 10.70 21.63
N LEU A 420 -54.40 9.93 22.00
CA LEU A 420 -55.80 10.30 21.79
C LEU A 420 -56.35 11.31 22.82
N ALA A 421 -55.56 11.72 23.83
CA ALA A 421 -56.07 12.50 24.97
C ALA A 421 -56.68 13.88 24.61
N SER A 422 -56.37 14.41 23.42
CA SER A 422 -56.95 15.66 22.88
C SER A 422 -57.84 15.46 21.65
N SER A 423 -58.09 14.22 21.23
CA SER A 423 -58.85 13.90 20.02
C SER A 423 -60.31 13.55 20.35
N SER A 424 -61.22 13.87 19.43
CA SER A 424 -62.67 13.62 19.60
C SER A 424 -63.35 13.27 18.28
N ASP A 425 -64.57 12.75 18.40
CA ASP A 425 -65.41 12.29 17.31
C ASP A 425 -66.82 12.92 17.48
N VAL A 426 -67.56 13.13 16.38
CA VAL A 426 -68.89 13.78 16.42
C VAL A 426 -69.98 12.73 16.63
N ASP A 427 -70.01 11.75 15.73
CA ASP A 427 -70.83 10.53 15.73
C ASP A 427 -70.63 9.73 17.03
N GLY A 428 -69.41 9.84 17.60
CA GLY A 428 -69.00 9.21 18.85
C GLY A 428 -68.26 7.89 18.62
N ASP A 429 -67.70 7.70 17.44
CA ASP A 429 -67.11 6.46 17.00
C ASP A 429 -65.73 6.21 17.64
N LYS A 430 -65.28 4.95 17.58
CA LYS A 430 -64.26 4.44 18.51
C LYS A 430 -62.83 4.66 18.01
N LEU A 431 -62.36 5.90 18.16
CA LEU A 431 -61.02 6.36 17.79
C LEU A 431 -59.86 5.38 18.11
N SER A 432 -58.93 5.33 17.17
CA SER A 432 -57.71 4.52 17.16
C SER A 432 -56.52 5.35 16.65
N VAL A 433 -55.30 4.85 16.86
CA VAL A 433 -54.05 5.51 16.43
C VAL A 433 -53.32 4.63 15.42
N SER A 434 -52.75 5.24 14.40
CA SER A 434 -51.85 4.61 13.45
C SER A 434 -50.72 5.56 13.01
N ASN A 435 -49.76 5.05 12.23
CA ASN A 435 -48.71 5.84 11.56
C ASN A 435 -47.89 6.76 12.50
N VAL A 436 -47.71 6.35 13.77
CA VAL A 436 -46.85 7.04 14.73
C VAL A 436 -45.41 7.04 14.23
N SER A 437 -44.83 8.22 14.01
CA SER A 437 -43.48 8.40 13.49
C SER A 437 -42.79 9.63 14.07
N VAL A 438 -41.47 9.68 13.95
CA VAL A 438 -40.60 10.79 14.39
C VAL A 438 -39.49 10.95 13.34
N ASP A 439 -38.93 12.15 13.18
CA ASP A 439 -37.74 12.30 12.33
C ASP A 439 -36.54 11.59 12.97
N ALA A 440 -35.78 10.87 12.16
CA ALA A 440 -34.63 10.07 12.59
C ALA A 440 -33.51 10.91 13.24
N GLN A 441 -33.49 12.24 13.03
CA GLN A 441 -32.56 13.13 13.73
C GLN A 441 -32.87 13.32 15.23
N TYR A 442 -34.09 13.01 15.67
CA TYR A 442 -34.49 13.10 17.09
C TYR A 442 -34.52 11.75 17.79
N GLY A 443 -34.63 10.65 17.03
CA GLY A 443 -34.64 9.29 17.56
C GLY A 443 -35.44 8.30 16.73
N THR A 444 -35.96 7.28 17.39
CA THR A 444 -36.79 6.23 16.78
C THR A 444 -38.03 5.96 17.62
N VAL A 445 -39.15 5.64 16.97
CA VAL A 445 -40.38 5.20 17.65
C VAL A 445 -40.80 3.84 17.11
N THR A 446 -41.23 2.95 18.00
CA THR A 446 -41.66 1.57 17.70
C THR A 446 -43.04 1.31 18.28
N ASP A 447 -43.97 0.85 17.44
CA ASP A 447 -45.24 0.27 17.87
C ASP A 447 -44.99 -1.12 18.47
N ASN A 448 -45.37 -1.32 19.73
CA ASN A 448 -45.16 -2.58 20.45
C ASN A 448 -46.26 -3.62 20.14
N GLY A 449 -47.31 -3.26 19.39
CA GLY A 449 -48.40 -4.13 18.96
C GLY A 449 -49.47 -4.42 20.04
N ASP A 450 -49.36 -3.80 21.22
CA ASP A 450 -50.28 -3.96 22.36
C ASP A 450 -51.06 -2.67 22.70
N GLY A 451 -50.94 -1.63 21.88
CA GLY A 451 -51.47 -0.29 22.15
C GLY A 451 -50.50 0.64 22.87
N THR A 452 -49.24 0.24 23.03
CA THR A 452 -48.14 1.09 23.52
C THR A 452 -47.09 1.34 22.45
N TYR A 453 -46.45 2.50 22.52
CA TYR A 453 -45.35 2.92 21.66
C TYR A 453 -44.12 3.19 22.52
N SER A 454 -42.96 2.72 22.08
CA SER A 454 -41.67 3.04 22.68
C SER A 454 -40.94 4.07 21.83
N PHE A 455 -40.53 5.20 22.43
CA PHE A 455 -39.59 6.16 21.83
C PHE A 455 -38.22 5.98 22.45
N SER A 456 -37.19 5.99 21.62
CA SER A 456 -35.79 6.11 22.04
C SER A 456 -35.23 7.36 21.37
N PRO A 457 -34.67 8.32 22.13
CA PRO A 457 -33.89 9.42 21.56
C PRO A 457 -32.80 8.92 20.60
N ALA A 458 -32.32 9.81 19.73
CA ALA A 458 -31.05 9.61 19.06
C ALA A 458 -29.92 9.64 20.12
N ALA A 459 -28.78 9.04 19.80
CA ALA A 459 -27.59 9.18 20.63
C ALA A 459 -27.20 10.66 20.69
N ASP A 460 -26.72 11.11 21.85
CA ASP A 460 -26.18 12.45 22.06
C ASP A 460 -27.23 13.58 21.75
N TYR A 461 -28.54 13.28 21.87
CA TYR A 461 -29.62 14.21 21.55
C TYR A 461 -30.49 14.61 22.75
N ASN A 462 -30.32 15.87 23.15
CA ASN A 462 -31.22 16.60 24.03
C ASN A 462 -31.87 17.81 23.31
N GLY A 463 -33.07 18.18 23.77
CA GLY A 463 -33.87 19.25 23.16
C GLY A 463 -35.32 19.27 23.63
N THR A 464 -35.97 20.43 23.52
CA THR A 464 -37.40 20.60 23.86
C THR A 464 -38.30 20.40 22.63
N ASP A 465 -39.57 20.05 22.87
CA ASP A 465 -40.61 19.95 21.84
C ASP A 465 -40.28 18.97 20.67
N VAL A 466 -39.75 17.77 20.94
CA VAL A 466 -39.53 16.74 19.89
C VAL A 466 -40.86 16.42 19.18
N PRO A 467 -40.97 16.61 17.86
CA PRO A 467 -42.22 16.44 17.14
C PRO A 467 -42.40 14.99 16.67
N LEU A 468 -43.27 14.25 17.34
CA LEU A 468 -43.84 13.01 16.82
C LEU A 468 -45.11 13.34 16.01
N SER A 469 -45.35 12.63 14.91
CA SER A 469 -46.59 12.71 14.13
C SER A 469 -47.35 11.38 14.19
N PHE A 470 -48.68 11.44 14.15
CA PHE A 470 -49.55 10.27 14.15
C PHE A 470 -50.87 10.56 13.43
N GLU A 471 -51.60 9.50 13.06
CA GLU A 471 -52.95 9.58 12.49
C GLU A 471 -53.98 8.99 13.45
N VAL A 472 -55.08 9.70 13.63
CA VAL A 472 -56.29 9.28 14.36
C VAL A 472 -57.29 8.76 13.35
N SER A 473 -57.96 7.64 13.67
CA SER A 473 -58.99 7.03 12.82
C SER A 473 -60.17 6.52 13.65
N ASP A 474 -61.37 6.90 13.23
CA ASP A 474 -62.69 6.38 13.65
C ASP A 474 -62.86 4.90 13.24
N GLY A 475 -62.53 4.59 11.98
CA GLY A 475 -62.71 3.31 11.31
C GLY A 475 -62.91 3.45 9.79
N THR A 476 -63.21 4.66 9.29
CA THR A 476 -63.54 4.95 7.89
C THR A 476 -62.66 6.08 7.30
N ALA A 477 -62.32 7.08 8.12
CA ALA A 477 -61.55 8.26 7.81
C ALA A 477 -60.27 8.34 8.66
N THR A 478 -59.43 9.35 8.38
CA THR A 478 -58.23 9.63 9.17
C THR A 478 -57.96 11.14 9.26
N ALA A 479 -57.38 11.57 10.38
CA ALA A 479 -56.89 12.93 10.57
C ALA A 479 -55.54 12.93 11.30
N SER A 480 -54.61 13.80 10.88
CA SER A 480 -53.25 13.86 11.42
C SER A 480 -53.14 14.78 12.63
N ALA A 481 -52.37 14.36 13.64
CA ALA A 481 -51.99 15.17 14.80
C ALA A 481 -50.50 15.00 15.13
N THR A 482 -50.00 15.82 16.05
CA THR A 482 -48.62 15.77 16.53
C THR A 482 -48.55 15.72 18.06
N ALA A 483 -47.58 14.97 18.58
CA ALA A 483 -47.24 14.93 20.00
C ALA A 483 -45.86 15.58 20.23
N SER A 484 -45.72 16.36 21.31
CA SER A 484 -44.44 16.88 21.78
C SER A 484 -43.85 16.03 22.91
N LEU A 485 -42.52 15.97 23.00
CA LEU A 485 -41.79 15.38 24.11
C LEU A 485 -40.47 16.14 24.34
N ASP A 486 -40.17 16.54 25.57
CA ASP A 486 -38.85 17.07 25.93
C ASP A 486 -37.86 15.93 26.18
N VAL A 487 -36.63 16.06 25.68
CA VAL A 487 -35.50 15.19 26.00
C VAL A 487 -34.46 16.01 26.78
N THR A 488 -34.20 15.59 28.02
CA THR A 488 -33.35 16.32 28.98
C THR A 488 -31.97 15.69 29.10
N ALA A 489 -30.95 16.54 29.21
CA ALA A 489 -29.56 16.15 29.03
C ALA A 489 -28.96 15.29 30.15
N VAL A 490 -27.95 14.46 29.80
CA VAL A 490 -27.23 13.52 30.68
C VAL A 490 -25.74 13.48 30.34
N ASP A 491 -24.95 14.36 30.99
CA ASP A 491 -23.49 14.28 31.27
C ASP A 491 -22.71 13.21 30.44
N ASP A 492 -22.48 13.51 29.16
CA ASP A 492 -21.79 12.60 28.22
C ASP A 492 -20.26 12.76 28.31
N GLY A 493 -19.59 11.76 28.89
CA GLY A 493 -18.17 11.84 29.23
C GLY A 493 -17.23 12.04 28.03
N PRO A 494 -16.07 12.72 28.22
CA PRO A 494 -15.26 13.25 27.15
C PRO A 494 -14.43 12.16 26.47
N VAL A 495 -14.12 12.35 25.20
CA VAL A 495 -13.41 11.38 24.36
C VAL A 495 -12.01 11.87 24.05
N ALA A 496 -11.00 11.21 24.60
CA ALA A 496 -9.59 11.53 24.39
C ALA A 496 -9.02 10.83 23.16
N THR A 497 -8.49 11.60 22.20
CA THR A 497 -7.93 11.07 20.95
C THR A 497 -6.41 11.14 20.98
N GLY A 498 -5.74 10.04 20.63
CA GLY A 498 -4.28 9.95 20.71
C GLY A 498 -3.53 10.89 19.75
N ASP A 499 -2.66 11.73 20.30
CA ASP A 499 -1.76 12.62 19.55
C ASP A 499 -0.56 11.89 18.92
N SER A 500 0.03 12.51 17.90
CA SER A 500 1.38 12.19 17.42
C SER A 500 2.17 13.45 17.06
N PHE A 501 3.41 13.53 17.53
CA PHE A 501 4.36 14.59 17.23
C PHE A 501 5.70 14.01 16.77
N ALA A 502 6.22 14.52 15.65
CA ALA A 502 7.57 14.21 15.17
C ALA A 502 8.55 15.33 15.57
N LEU A 503 9.73 14.94 16.04
CA LEU A 503 10.81 15.84 16.44
C LEU A 503 12.18 15.21 16.16
N LYS A 504 13.24 15.94 16.52
CA LYS A 504 14.61 15.42 16.57
C LYS A 504 15.03 15.23 18.03
N GLU A 505 16.04 14.40 18.27
CA GLU A 505 16.67 14.36 19.59
C GLU A 505 17.33 15.71 19.94
N ASP A 506 17.57 15.95 21.23
CA ASP A 506 17.96 17.24 21.82
C ASP A 506 17.06 18.47 21.53
N GLN A 507 16.05 18.34 20.67
CA GLN A 507 15.19 19.42 20.18
C GLN A 507 13.77 19.31 20.76
N GLY A 508 13.56 19.89 21.94
CA GLY A 508 12.26 19.84 22.62
C GLY A 508 11.07 20.41 21.81
N VAL A 509 9.94 19.69 21.83
CA VAL A 509 8.70 20.02 21.09
C VAL A 509 7.63 20.61 22.01
N LYS A 510 6.64 21.31 21.43
CA LYS A 510 5.45 21.83 22.12
C LYS A 510 4.19 21.55 21.32
N GLY A 511 3.10 21.24 22.02
CA GLY A 511 1.79 20.98 21.44
C GLY A 511 0.66 21.30 22.43
N ASN A 512 -0.56 20.91 22.08
CA ASN A 512 -1.71 20.88 22.99
C ASN A 512 -2.51 19.61 22.70
N VAL A 513 -2.76 18.79 23.72
CA VAL A 513 -3.46 17.50 23.58
C VAL A 513 -4.96 17.66 23.34
N LEU A 514 -5.56 18.76 23.82
CA LEU A 514 -6.99 19.07 23.66
C LEU A 514 -7.35 19.55 22.24
N SER A 515 -6.48 19.34 21.25
CA SER A 515 -6.65 19.86 19.88
C SER A 515 -7.58 19.01 19.01
N ASN A 516 -7.79 17.76 19.43
CA ASN A 516 -8.48 16.69 18.72
C ASN A 516 -9.36 15.84 19.65
N ASP A 517 -9.46 16.24 20.92
CA ASP A 517 -10.40 15.70 21.90
C ASP A 517 -11.79 16.32 21.69
N SER A 518 -12.83 15.62 22.13
CA SER A 518 -14.22 16.04 21.96
C SER A 518 -15.10 15.68 23.14
N ASP A 519 -16.20 16.42 23.26
CA ASP A 519 -17.21 16.34 24.29
C ASP A 519 -18.57 16.49 23.60
N ALA A 520 -19.59 15.71 23.97
CA ALA A 520 -20.85 15.66 23.21
C ALA A 520 -21.82 16.79 23.62
N ASP A 521 -21.96 17.03 24.92
CA ASP A 521 -22.62 18.22 25.49
C ASP A 521 -21.89 19.52 25.10
N GLY A 522 -20.59 19.44 24.82
CA GLY A 522 -19.72 20.55 24.44
C GLY A 522 -19.15 21.27 25.65
N ASP A 523 -18.95 20.55 26.76
CA ASP A 523 -18.47 21.10 28.01
C ASP A 523 -16.95 21.41 27.98
N SER A 524 -16.46 22.08 29.03
CA SER A 524 -15.16 22.78 28.99
C SER A 524 -13.96 21.89 29.31
N LEU A 525 -13.56 21.07 28.33
CA LEU A 525 -12.40 20.17 28.40
C LEU A 525 -11.13 20.79 29.02
N SER A 526 -10.51 20.03 29.92
CA SER A 526 -9.29 20.38 30.66
C SER A 526 -8.44 19.13 30.95
N VAL A 527 -7.18 19.32 31.36
CA VAL A 527 -6.29 18.21 31.73
C VAL A 527 -6.10 18.14 33.26
N VAL A 528 -6.24 16.94 33.82
CA VAL A 528 -5.92 16.65 35.22
C VAL A 528 -4.40 16.47 35.37
N ALA A 529 -3.69 17.52 35.79
CA ALA A 529 -2.23 17.57 35.85
C ALA A 529 -1.61 16.69 36.97
N GLU A 530 -1.44 15.39 36.71
CA GLU A 530 -0.57 14.51 37.49
C GLU A 530 0.91 14.61 37.08
N LYS A 531 1.80 13.96 37.84
CA LYS A 531 3.24 13.90 37.51
C LYS A 531 3.51 12.91 36.37
N ILE A 532 3.39 13.41 35.14
CA ILE A 532 3.67 12.66 33.91
C ILE A 532 5.07 12.02 33.94
N THR A 533 5.16 10.81 33.40
CA THR A 533 6.41 10.07 33.10
C THR A 533 6.30 9.46 31.72
N THR A 534 7.35 9.55 30.91
CA THR A 534 7.38 8.91 29.59
C THR A 534 7.98 7.50 29.66
N ALA A 535 7.83 6.73 28.59
CA ALA A 535 8.35 5.36 28.51
C ALA A 535 9.89 5.30 28.52
N ASN A 536 10.56 6.24 27.85
CA ASN A 536 12.01 6.26 27.65
C ASN A 536 12.77 7.35 28.44
N GLY A 537 12.10 7.99 29.41
CA GLY A 537 12.76 8.87 30.39
C GLY A 537 12.96 10.33 29.96
N GLY A 538 12.34 10.75 28.85
CA GLY A 538 12.16 12.15 28.54
C GLY A 538 11.34 12.91 29.59
N THR A 539 11.30 14.23 29.47
CA THR A 539 10.65 15.12 30.44
C THR A 539 9.47 15.86 29.81
N VAL A 540 8.31 15.77 30.47
CA VAL A 540 7.07 16.45 30.06
C VAL A 540 6.69 17.46 31.12
N VAL A 541 6.31 18.66 30.67
CA VAL A 541 5.50 19.61 31.44
C VAL A 541 4.19 19.78 30.67
N LEU A 542 3.08 19.40 31.29
CA LEU A 542 1.72 19.47 30.75
C LEU A 542 0.90 20.37 31.69
N ASN A 543 0.14 21.31 31.12
CA ASN A 543 -0.66 22.28 31.86
C ASN A 543 -2.14 21.93 31.76
N ASP A 544 -2.95 22.46 32.69
CA ASP A 544 -4.40 22.26 32.77
C ASP A 544 -5.16 22.67 31.48
N ASP A 545 -4.58 23.60 30.69
CA ASP A 545 -5.09 24.06 29.39
C ASP A 545 -4.70 23.15 28.20
N GLY A 546 -4.18 21.96 28.49
CA GLY A 546 -3.73 20.96 27.53
C GLY A 546 -2.38 21.26 26.89
N THR A 547 -1.84 22.48 27.01
CA THR A 547 -0.55 22.82 26.41
C THR A 547 0.58 22.07 27.10
N PHE A 548 1.51 21.54 26.31
CA PHE A 548 2.68 20.83 26.85
C PHE A 548 3.99 21.24 26.20
N SER A 549 5.07 20.93 26.89
CA SER A 549 6.42 20.85 26.33
C SER A 549 7.07 19.52 26.70
N TYR A 550 7.60 18.82 25.70
CA TYR A 550 8.42 17.62 25.86
C TYR A 550 9.87 17.93 25.51
N SER A 551 10.80 17.39 26.28
CA SER A 551 12.20 17.25 25.89
C SER A 551 12.54 15.76 25.95
N PRO A 552 13.16 15.17 24.91
CA PRO A 552 13.66 13.80 24.99
C PRO A 552 14.74 13.68 26.07
N ALA A 553 15.09 12.43 26.39
CA ALA A 553 16.36 12.18 27.06
C ALA A 553 17.52 12.58 26.13
N ALA A 554 18.68 12.91 26.70
CA ALA A 554 19.89 13.09 25.90
C ALA A 554 20.23 11.77 25.18
N ASP A 555 20.75 11.88 23.97
CA ASP A 555 21.22 10.76 23.16
C ASP A 555 20.11 9.70 22.88
N PHE A 556 18.83 10.13 22.81
CA PHE A 556 17.68 9.25 22.57
C PHE A 556 16.94 9.59 21.27
N ASN A 557 17.05 8.69 20.30
CA ASN A 557 16.16 8.58 19.16
C ASN A 557 15.30 7.29 19.22
N GLY A 558 14.14 7.32 18.55
CA GLY A 558 13.10 6.30 18.59
C GLY A 558 11.73 6.84 19.05
N THR A 559 10.80 5.93 19.34
CA THR A 559 9.44 6.29 19.79
C THR A 559 9.38 6.37 21.32
N ASP A 560 9.01 7.53 21.86
CA ASP A 560 8.60 7.70 23.26
C ASP A 560 7.08 7.98 23.34
N SER A 561 6.50 7.89 24.53
CA SER A 561 5.08 8.21 24.74
C SER A 561 4.75 8.58 26.18
N PHE A 562 3.63 9.28 26.36
CA PHE A 562 3.02 9.52 27.67
C PHE A 562 1.50 9.54 27.58
N SER A 563 0.82 9.22 28.68
CA SER A 563 -0.63 9.35 28.83
C SER A 563 -1.00 10.65 29.54
N TYR A 564 -2.16 11.21 29.21
CA TYR A 564 -2.81 12.29 29.97
C TYR A 564 -4.21 11.86 30.41
N THR A 565 -4.81 12.62 31.32
CA THR A 565 -6.20 12.44 31.76
C THR A 565 -7.00 13.67 31.39
N LEU A 566 -7.97 13.47 30.51
CA LEU A 566 -8.95 14.45 30.05
C LEU A 566 -10.08 14.58 31.07
N SER A 567 -10.66 15.77 31.24
CA SER A 567 -11.86 15.99 32.07
C SER A 567 -12.67 17.20 31.61
N ASP A 568 -13.96 16.96 31.43
CA ASP A 568 -15.12 17.87 31.37
C ASP A 568 -15.29 18.74 32.65
N GLY A 569 -15.02 18.16 33.83
CA GLY A 569 -15.32 18.69 35.16
C GLY A 569 -16.16 17.75 36.05
N THR A 570 -16.70 16.67 35.49
CA THR A 570 -17.60 15.67 36.11
C THR A 570 -17.06 14.24 36.00
N THR A 571 -16.55 13.84 34.83
CA THR A 571 -15.98 12.54 34.50
C THR A 571 -14.53 12.66 33.97
N THR A 572 -13.96 11.60 33.39
CA THR A 572 -12.58 11.57 32.86
C THR A 572 -12.35 10.46 31.83
N ASP A 573 -11.52 10.72 30.82
CA ASP A 573 -10.94 9.71 29.91
C ASP A 573 -9.40 9.85 29.83
N THR A 574 -8.71 8.91 29.18
CA THR A 574 -7.23 8.86 29.11
C THR A 574 -6.70 8.76 27.68
N GLY A 575 -6.19 9.88 27.16
CA GLY A 575 -5.49 9.93 25.88
C GLY A 575 -3.99 9.61 25.99
N THR A 576 -3.35 9.38 24.84
CA THR A 576 -1.92 9.05 24.75
C THR A 576 -1.22 9.86 23.67
N VAL A 577 -0.13 10.54 24.04
CA VAL A 577 0.75 11.25 23.10
C VAL A 577 1.88 10.33 22.65
N THR A 578 2.01 10.16 21.34
CA THR A 578 3.14 9.45 20.71
C THR A 578 4.18 10.46 20.22
N LEU A 579 5.46 10.18 20.46
CA LEU A 579 6.57 11.06 20.13
C LEU A 579 7.57 10.29 19.25
N GLU A 580 7.61 10.61 17.96
CA GLU A 580 8.61 10.07 17.03
C GLU A 580 9.85 10.97 17.06
N VAL A 581 10.87 10.56 17.82
CA VAL A 581 12.16 11.24 17.90
C VAL A 581 13.07 10.68 16.81
N SER A 582 13.31 11.45 15.76
CA SER A 582 14.27 11.13 14.71
C SER A 582 15.70 11.51 15.12
N ALA A 583 16.69 10.76 14.62
CA ALA A 583 18.08 11.03 14.91
C ALA A 583 18.56 12.40 14.39
N ASP A 584 19.55 13.00 15.05
CA ASP A 584 20.24 14.21 14.57
C ASP A 584 21.77 14.16 14.72
N ASN A 585 22.41 13.27 13.95
CA ASN A 585 23.85 13.07 13.76
C ASN A 585 24.74 13.74 14.83
N ASP A 586 24.98 13.02 15.90
CA ASP A 586 26.04 13.38 16.84
C ASP A 586 27.43 13.13 16.24
N GLY A 587 28.43 13.91 16.67
CA GLY A 587 29.78 13.80 16.11
C GLY A 587 30.56 12.58 16.60
N PRO A 588 31.42 11.95 15.77
CA PRO A 588 32.09 10.71 16.13
C PRO A 588 33.07 10.91 17.30
N ILE A 589 33.05 10.01 18.28
CA ILE A 589 33.98 10.02 19.41
C ILE A 589 35.26 9.28 18.98
N ALA A 590 36.22 10.03 18.44
CA ALA A 590 37.52 9.51 18.06
C ALA A 590 38.36 9.15 19.31
N GLY A 591 38.93 7.94 19.32
CA GLY A 591 39.76 7.44 20.40
C GLY A 591 41.20 7.16 19.95
N ASN A 592 42.16 7.55 20.78
CA ASN A 592 43.58 7.24 20.55
C ASN A 592 43.83 5.73 20.57
N VAL A 593 44.82 5.28 19.79
CA VAL A 593 45.21 3.86 19.70
C VAL A 593 46.73 3.70 19.78
N ASP A 594 47.14 2.47 20.05
CA ASP A 594 48.53 2.02 20.02
C ASP A 594 48.70 1.00 18.89
N LEU A 595 49.65 1.24 17.98
CA LEU A 595 49.97 0.36 16.85
C LEU A 595 51.10 -0.62 17.17
N GLY A 596 51.67 -0.56 18.38
CA GLY A 596 52.77 -1.41 18.84
C GLY A 596 54.12 -0.87 18.39
N ALA A 597 54.97 -1.75 17.83
CA ALA A 597 56.33 -1.41 17.43
C ALA A 597 56.67 -1.90 16.02
N THR A 598 57.49 -1.12 15.31
CA THR A 598 58.21 -1.51 14.11
C THR A 598 59.73 -1.43 14.36
N LEU A 599 60.52 -1.98 13.44
CA LEU A 599 61.94 -1.65 13.30
C LEU A 599 62.09 -0.37 12.45
N GLU A 600 63.19 0.35 12.60
CA GLU A 600 63.61 1.34 11.60
C GLU A 600 63.93 0.67 10.25
N ASP A 601 64.00 1.48 9.19
CA ASP A 601 63.99 1.10 7.76
C ASP A 601 62.84 0.18 7.28
N THR A 602 62.00 -0.29 8.20
CA THR A 602 60.94 -1.25 7.93
C THR A 602 59.60 -0.55 7.86
N SER A 603 58.99 -0.58 6.68
CA SER A 603 57.62 -0.07 6.48
C SER A 603 56.60 -1.03 7.12
N ILE A 604 55.74 -0.50 7.99
CA ILE A 604 54.65 -1.24 8.66
C ILE A 604 53.29 -0.87 8.05
N THR A 605 52.45 -1.87 7.81
CA THR A 605 51.06 -1.67 7.32
C THR A 605 50.06 -1.93 8.43
N PHE A 606 49.17 -0.98 8.68
CA PHE A 606 48.01 -1.09 9.59
C PHE A 606 46.72 -0.72 8.84
N SER A 607 45.56 -1.14 9.34
CA SER A 607 44.28 -0.88 8.68
C SER A 607 43.50 0.27 9.32
N ALA A 608 42.56 0.85 8.56
CA ALA A 608 41.59 1.80 9.10
C ALA A 608 40.81 1.23 10.30
N LYS A 609 40.62 -0.09 10.38
CA LYS A 609 39.98 -0.75 11.53
C LYS A 609 40.84 -0.66 12.79
N ASP A 610 42.16 -0.69 12.66
CA ASP A 610 43.08 -0.64 13.81
C ASP A 610 43.15 0.78 14.38
N LEU A 611 43.11 1.80 13.52
CA LEU A 611 42.91 3.21 13.92
C LEU A 611 41.53 3.44 14.58
N LEU A 612 40.48 2.81 14.07
CA LEU A 612 39.12 2.93 14.62
C LEU A 612 38.88 2.05 15.86
N ALA A 613 39.86 1.27 16.33
CA ALA A 613 39.66 0.26 17.37
C ALA A 613 39.21 0.81 18.75
N SER A 614 39.46 2.10 19.02
CA SER A 614 39.01 2.81 20.22
C SER A 614 38.01 3.94 19.93
N SER A 615 37.52 4.05 18.70
CA SER A 615 36.56 5.08 18.29
C SER A 615 35.13 4.55 18.32
N SER A 616 34.17 5.41 18.67
CA SER A 616 32.76 5.04 18.80
C SER A 616 31.82 6.14 18.28
N ASP A 617 30.60 5.73 17.97
CA ASP A 617 29.53 6.58 17.48
C ASP A 617 28.28 6.31 18.33
N ILE A 618 27.45 7.33 18.59
CA ILE A 618 26.29 7.23 19.49
C ILE A 618 25.01 6.86 18.74
N ASP A 619 24.82 7.40 17.54
CA ASP A 619 23.83 6.94 16.55
C ASP A 619 24.16 5.54 16.01
N GLY A 620 25.44 5.16 16.11
CA GLY A 620 25.97 3.91 15.56
C GLY A 620 26.30 4.02 14.07
N ASP A 621 26.54 5.23 13.59
CA ASP A 621 26.82 5.50 12.19
C ASP A 621 28.19 4.97 11.76
N LYS A 622 28.37 4.76 10.45
CA LYS A 622 29.43 3.87 9.96
C LYS A 622 30.80 4.55 9.82
N LEU A 623 31.49 4.67 10.95
CA LEU A 623 32.84 5.23 11.06
C LEU A 623 33.83 4.78 9.97
N SER A 624 34.65 5.75 9.57
CA SER A 624 35.71 5.67 8.56
C SER A 624 36.90 6.55 8.98
N VAL A 625 38.07 6.35 8.36
CA VAL A 625 39.23 7.25 8.53
C VAL A 625 39.31 8.14 7.29
N SER A 626 39.28 9.46 7.49
CA SER A 626 39.25 10.45 6.39
C SER A 626 40.63 11.03 6.07
N SER A 627 41.57 10.97 7.01
CA SER A 627 42.98 11.26 6.78
C SER A 627 43.88 10.61 7.85
N VAL A 628 45.13 10.33 7.47
CA VAL A 628 46.22 9.93 8.39
C VAL A 628 47.46 10.72 8.00
N SER A 629 48.21 11.19 8.98
CA SER A 629 49.38 12.04 8.79
C SER A 629 50.41 11.83 9.91
N VAL A 630 51.66 12.19 9.65
CA VAL A 630 52.76 12.19 10.61
C VAL A 630 53.64 13.40 10.31
N ASP A 631 54.39 13.91 11.29
CA ASP A 631 55.41 14.92 10.99
C ASP A 631 56.55 14.27 10.19
N ALA A 632 57.02 14.98 9.16
CA ALA A 632 58.04 14.48 8.25
C ALA A 632 59.40 14.21 8.92
N GLN A 633 59.64 14.72 10.14
CA GLN A 633 60.81 14.35 10.94
C GLN A 633 60.77 12.91 11.49
N TYR A 634 59.60 12.26 11.53
CA TYR A 634 59.45 10.88 12.01
C TYR A 634 59.29 9.86 10.87
N GLY A 635 58.91 10.31 9.67
CA GLY A 635 58.71 9.46 8.50
C GLY A 635 57.60 9.90 7.57
N THR A 636 56.97 8.94 6.90
CA THR A 636 55.91 9.16 5.92
C THR A 636 54.78 8.13 6.07
N VAL A 637 53.54 8.59 5.90
CA VAL A 637 52.36 7.71 5.81
C VAL A 637 51.82 7.75 4.38
N THR A 638 51.51 6.57 3.82
CA THR A 638 50.83 6.40 2.53
C THR A 638 49.50 5.71 2.73
N ASP A 639 48.42 6.28 2.19
CA ASP A 639 47.14 5.59 2.02
C ASP A 639 47.24 4.66 0.81
N ASN A 640 47.02 3.35 1.02
CA ASN A 640 47.13 2.33 -0.02
C ASN A 640 45.86 2.25 -0.91
N GLY A 641 44.78 2.95 -0.54
CA GLY A 641 43.52 3.01 -1.29
C GLY A 641 42.59 1.80 -1.13
N ASP A 642 42.97 0.81 -0.31
CA ASP A 642 42.20 -0.41 -0.01
C ASP A 642 41.65 -0.45 1.43
N GLY A 643 41.87 0.62 2.21
CA GLY A 643 41.56 0.68 3.64
C GLY A 643 42.75 0.35 4.56
N THR A 644 43.95 0.23 4.00
CA THR A 644 45.22 0.14 4.76
C THR A 644 46.12 1.34 4.54
N TYR A 645 46.96 1.61 5.53
CA TYR A 645 47.96 2.67 5.54
C TYR A 645 49.34 2.05 5.78
N SER A 646 50.34 2.51 5.03
CA SER A 646 51.74 2.13 5.21
C SER A 646 52.49 3.28 5.86
N PHE A 647 53.08 3.08 7.05
CA PHE A 647 54.04 4.01 7.64
C PHE A 647 55.45 3.49 7.36
N SER A 648 56.28 4.32 6.75
CA SER A 648 57.73 4.14 6.72
C SER A 648 58.35 5.19 7.66
N PRO A 649 59.24 4.79 8.59
CA PRO A 649 60.08 5.74 9.33
C PRO A 649 60.83 6.71 8.41
N ALA A 650 61.36 7.79 8.99
CA ALA A 650 62.45 8.50 8.35
C ALA A 650 63.66 7.56 8.24
N ALA A 651 64.54 7.80 7.27
CA ALA A 651 65.85 7.15 7.28
C ALA A 651 66.57 7.55 8.57
N ASP A 652 67.27 6.60 9.19
CA ASP A 652 68.12 6.85 10.35
C ASP A 652 67.31 7.49 11.51
N TYR A 653 66.19 6.84 11.90
CA TYR A 653 65.28 7.34 12.94
C TYR A 653 64.63 6.23 13.78
N ASN A 654 64.95 6.23 15.07
CA ASN A 654 64.27 5.48 16.11
C ASN A 654 63.59 6.40 17.15
N GLY A 655 62.64 5.84 17.90
CA GLY A 655 61.95 6.57 18.97
C GLY A 655 60.64 5.96 19.41
N THR A 656 60.28 6.19 20.67
CA THR A 656 59.01 5.73 21.26
C THR A 656 57.87 6.73 21.04
N ASP A 657 56.62 6.26 21.03
CA ASP A 657 55.40 7.08 20.95
C ASP A 657 55.34 8.02 19.71
N VAL A 658 55.74 7.55 18.51
CA VAL A 658 55.66 8.36 17.28
C VAL A 658 54.20 8.78 17.02
N PRO A 659 53.88 10.10 16.96
CA PRO A 659 52.51 10.56 16.94
C PRO A 659 51.96 10.66 15.51
N LEU A 660 51.23 9.64 15.07
CA LEU A 660 50.43 9.69 13.85
C LEU A 660 49.08 10.38 14.17
N SER A 661 48.76 11.47 13.47
CA SER A 661 47.48 12.18 13.63
C SER A 661 46.49 11.73 12.56
N PHE A 662 45.28 11.32 12.97
CA PHE A 662 44.23 10.85 12.06
C PHE A 662 42.85 11.47 12.37
N GLU A 663 42.00 11.54 11.35
CA GLU A 663 40.62 12.02 11.45
C GLU A 663 39.64 10.85 11.27
N VAL A 664 38.74 10.69 12.23
CA VAL A 664 37.59 9.77 12.17
C VAL A 664 36.39 10.52 11.59
N SER A 665 35.60 9.87 10.73
CA SER A 665 34.37 10.42 10.16
C SER A 665 33.26 9.38 10.06
N ASP A 666 32.07 9.77 10.52
CA ASP A 666 30.76 9.13 10.32
C ASP A 666 30.29 9.21 8.84
N GLY A 667 30.64 10.30 8.15
CA GLY A 667 30.19 10.67 6.82
C GLY A 667 29.68 12.11 6.69
N THR A 668 29.49 12.84 7.80
CA THR A 668 29.05 14.25 7.83
C THR A 668 29.93 15.16 8.70
N ALA A 669 30.45 14.66 9.82
CA ALA A 669 31.36 15.32 10.74
C ALA A 669 32.74 14.63 10.77
N THR A 670 33.70 15.22 11.49
CA THR A 670 34.99 14.56 11.79
C THR A 670 35.46 14.85 13.22
N ALA A 671 36.30 13.98 13.75
CA ALA A 671 37.01 14.18 15.01
C ALA A 671 38.45 13.65 14.95
N SER A 672 39.38 14.42 15.50
CA SER A 672 40.81 14.12 15.53
C SER A 672 41.18 13.13 16.64
N ALA A 673 42.05 12.16 16.34
CA ALA A 673 42.73 11.32 17.32
C ALA A 673 44.20 11.11 16.93
N THR A 674 44.99 10.54 17.86
CA THR A 674 46.39 10.17 17.62
C THR A 674 46.62 8.69 17.83
N ALA A 675 47.36 8.07 16.93
CA ALA A 675 47.93 6.74 17.08
C ALA A 675 49.41 6.84 17.47
N SER A 676 49.84 6.05 18.46
CA SER A 676 51.25 5.86 18.80
C SER A 676 51.85 4.66 18.05
N LEU A 677 53.15 4.72 17.76
CA LEU A 677 53.94 3.62 17.25
C LEU A 677 55.38 3.78 17.77
N ASP A 678 55.97 2.72 18.32
CA ASP A 678 57.39 2.68 18.63
C ASP A 678 58.21 2.31 17.38
N VAL A 679 59.29 3.03 17.12
CA VAL A 679 60.30 2.65 16.10
C VAL A 679 61.56 2.21 16.84
N THR A 680 61.89 0.94 16.69
CA THR A 680 63.04 0.29 17.35
C THR A 680 64.26 0.35 16.46
N ALA A 681 65.40 0.76 17.02
CA ALA A 681 66.64 0.89 16.28
C ALA A 681 67.17 -0.46 15.72
N VAL A 682 67.94 -0.39 14.65
CA VAL A 682 68.57 -1.50 13.93
C VAL A 682 70.00 -1.07 13.62
N ALA A 683 70.99 -1.95 13.87
CA ALA A 683 72.37 -1.57 13.61
C ALA A 683 72.66 -1.52 12.10
N ASP A 684 73.32 -0.46 11.67
CA ASP A 684 73.58 -0.11 10.28
C ASP A 684 75.05 -0.32 9.92
N ALA A 685 75.36 -0.81 8.72
CA ALA A 685 76.69 -1.30 8.40
C ALA A 685 77.69 -0.14 8.30
N PRO A 686 78.73 -0.06 9.18
CA PRO A 686 79.61 1.09 9.21
C PRO A 686 80.50 1.15 7.96
N ILE A 687 80.76 2.37 7.48
CA ILE A 687 81.68 2.60 6.37
C ILE A 687 83.10 2.36 6.88
N LEU A 688 83.80 1.40 6.27
CA LEU A 688 85.20 1.08 6.53
C LEU A 688 86.01 1.23 5.23
N ALA A 689 87.14 1.94 5.29
CA ALA A 689 88.03 2.14 4.15
C ALA A 689 89.50 2.25 4.58
N THR A 690 90.38 1.58 3.84
CA THR A 690 91.84 1.74 3.93
C THR A 690 92.34 2.68 2.84
N ASP A 691 93.53 3.25 3.01
CA ASP A 691 94.26 3.80 1.86
C ASP A 691 94.69 2.68 0.86
N SER A 692 95.26 3.10 -0.28
CA SER A 692 95.59 2.21 -1.40
C SER A 692 96.98 1.53 -1.32
N LYS A 693 97.59 1.40 -0.13
CA LYS A 693 98.89 0.72 0.06
C LYS A 693 98.81 -0.83 0.03
N THR A 694 97.67 -1.45 -0.26
CA THR A 694 97.55 -2.93 -0.32
C THR A 694 97.85 -3.49 -1.72
N PRO A 695 98.67 -4.56 -1.85
CA PRO A 695 99.39 -5.28 -0.80
C PRO A 695 100.55 -4.46 -0.21
N VAL A 696 100.79 -4.65 1.09
CA VAL A 696 101.87 -3.98 1.82
C VAL A 696 103.09 -4.90 1.86
N VAL A 697 104.16 -4.51 1.19
CA VAL A 697 105.43 -5.27 1.15
C VAL A 697 106.35 -4.87 2.30
N GLY A 698 106.93 -5.83 3.04
CA GLY A 698 107.95 -5.55 4.04
C GLY A 698 108.61 -6.78 4.66
N ASN A 699 109.82 -6.61 5.21
CA ASN A 699 110.60 -7.70 5.80
C ASN A 699 109.97 -8.26 7.08
N ASP A 700 110.20 -9.55 7.33
CA ASP A 700 109.91 -10.21 8.60
C ASP A 700 110.75 -9.64 9.78
N ALA A 701 110.41 -10.06 11.00
CA ALA A 701 111.03 -9.61 12.26
C ALA A 701 111.12 -8.08 12.47
N SER A 702 110.48 -7.31 11.59
CA SER A 702 110.61 -5.86 11.41
C SER A 702 109.23 -5.22 11.36
N ALA A 703 109.13 -3.93 11.72
CA ALA A 703 107.84 -3.24 11.74
C ALA A 703 107.43 -2.78 10.33
N ILE A 704 106.39 -3.40 9.78
CA ILE A 704 105.75 -3.06 8.50
C ILE A 704 104.63 -2.04 8.76
N GLU A 705 104.68 -0.88 8.11
CA GLU A 705 103.66 0.19 8.22
C GLU A 705 102.36 -0.18 7.48
N LEU A 706 101.22 -0.17 8.18
CA LEU A 706 99.92 -0.51 7.61
C LEU A 706 99.29 0.68 6.83
N PRO A 707 98.28 0.45 5.96
CA PRO A 707 97.47 1.52 5.39
C PRO A 707 96.72 2.31 6.47
N ASP A 708 96.46 3.59 6.22
CA ASP A 708 95.63 4.41 7.10
C ASP A 708 94.21 3.81 7.11
N ILE A 709 93.75 3.34 8.29
CA ILE A 709 92.40 2.80 8.47
C ILE A 709 91.45 3.95 8.85
N THR A 710 90.38 4.11 8.07
CA THR A 710 89.32 5.08 8.32
C THR A 710 87.96 4.39 8.44
N SER A 711 87.16 4.84 9.39
CA SER A 711 85.86 4.23 9.71
C SER A 711 84.88 5.26 10.23
N THR A 712 83.62 5.18 9.79
CA THR A 712 82.50 6.00 10.31
C THR A 712 81.25 5.14 10.44
N LEU A 713 80.41 5.47 11.42
CA LEU A 713 79.02 5.00 11.45
C LEU A 713 78.28 5.50 10.19
N THR A 714 77.21 4.81 9.83
CA THR A 714 76.32 5.21 8.72
C THR A 714 75.11 5.96 9.28
N ASP A 715 74.62 5.55 10.46
CA ASP A 715 73.70 6.32 11.30
C ASP A 715 74.16 7.78 11.53
N VAL A 716 73.16 8.68 11.62
CA VAL A 716 73.31 10.11 11.87
C VAL A 716 72.51 10.62 13.09
N ASP A 717 71.68 9.78 13.70
CA ASP A 717 70.86 10.06 14.88
C ASP A 717 71.69 9.93 16.18
N GLY A 718 72.64 9.00 16.19
CA GLY A 718 73.62 8.81 17.27
C GLY A 718 73.21 7.77 18.31
N SER A 719 72.31 6.86 17.95
CA SER A 719 71.96 5.64 18.69
C SER A 719 73.13 4.63 18.68
N GLU A 720 73.86 4.55 17.56
CA GLU A 720 74.96 3.59 17.38
C GLU A 720 76.25 3.93 18.14
N THR A 721 77.03 2.88 18.45
CA THR A 721 78.43 2.99 18.88
C THR A 721 79.36 2.21 17.94
N LEU A 722 80.53 2.78 17.62
CA LEU A 722 81.50 2.16 16.71
C LEU A 722 82.62 1.46 17.49
N THR A 723 82.93 0.23 17.08
CA THR A 723 84.12 -0.52 17.49
C THR A 723 84.92 -1.00 16.27
N LEU A 724 86.23 -1.17 16.45
CA LEU A 724 87.13 -1.72 15.43
C LEU A 724 87.98 -2.84 16.02
N GLU A 725 88.09 -3.93 15.28
CA GLU A 725 88.86 -5.11 15.62
C GLU A 725 89.82 -5.45 14.46
N ILE A 726 91.05 -5.85 14.79
CA ILE A 726 91.98 -6.45 13.81
C ILE A 726 92.20 -7.91 14.20
N SER A 727 91.98 -8.80 13.25
CA SER A 727 92.01 -10.25 13.41
C SER A 727 92.85 -10.92 12.31
N ALA A 728 93.04 -12.24 12.41
CA ALA A 728 93.92 -13.04 11.56
C ALA A 728 95.42 -12.63 11.65
N ILE A 729 95.84 -12.11 12.79
CA ILE A 729 97.24 -11.77 13.07
C ILE A 729 98.05 -13.08 13.27
N PRO A 730 99.20 -13.30 12.57
CA PRO A 730 100.00 -14.52 12.70
C PRO A 730 100.49 -14.81 14.13
N ASP A 731 100.74 -16.08 14.47
CA ASP A 731 101.19 -16.47 15.81
C ASP A 731 102.52 -15.80 16.18
N GLY A 732 102.61 -15.23 17.38
CA GLY A 732 103.76 -14.46 17.86
C GLY A 732 103.96 -13.08 17.23
N ALA A 733 103.25 -12.72 16.14
CA ALA A 733 103.37 -11.41 15.51
C ALA A 733 102.85 -10.28 16.42
N VAL A 734 103.45 -9.10 16.31
CA VAL A 734 103.19 -7.94 17.17
C VAL A 734 102.54 -6.80 16.39
N LEU A 735 101.28 -6.51 16.67
CA LEU A 735 100.60 -5.29 16.21
C LEU A 735 100.86 -4.16 17.22
N THR A 736 101.11 -2.93 16.75
CA THR A 736 101.27 -1.75 17.63
C THR A 736 100.89 -0.46 16.93
N ASP A 737 100.44 0.56 17.69
CA ASP A 737 100.21 1.93 17.19
C ASP A 737 101.43 2.85 17.37
N GLY A 738 102.63 2.24 17.44
CA GLY A 738 103.93 2.89 17.45
C GLY A 738 104.16 3.83 18.63
N LYS A 739 103.67 5.08 18.51
CA LYS A 739 103.86 6.15 19.50
C LYS A 739 102.72 6.26 20.50
N GLY A 740 101.56 5.64 20.25
CA GLY A 740 100.47 5.57 21.23
C GLY A 740 100.84 4.67 22.42
N GLY A 741 101.62 3.61 22.15
CA GLY A 741 102.11 2.67 23.15
C GLY A 741 101.16 1.49 23.38
N ASN A 742 100.12 1.35 22.56
CA ASN A 742 99.30 0.15 22.50
C ASN A 742 100.04 -0.91 21.69
N SER A 743 100.04 -2.15 22.18
CA SER A 743 100.70 -3.27 21.51
C SER A 743 100.02 -4.58 21.89
N PHE A 744 99.91 -5.47 20.91
CA PHE A 744 99.30 -6.78 21.01
C PHE A 744 100.23 -7.81 20.37
N THR A 745 100.61 -8.84 21.12
CA THR A 745 101.29 -10.01 20.59
C THR A 745 100.26 -11.11 20.41
N ALA A 746 100.06 -11.55 19.17
CA ALA A 746 99.18 -12.67 18.87
C ALA A 746 99.74 -13.99 19.42
N THR A 747 98.83 -14.93 19.65
CA THR A 747 99.14 -16.28 20.13
C THR A 747 98.24 -17.31 19.43
N SER A 748 98.67 -18.57 19.36
CA SER A 748 97.87 -19.72 18.89
C SER A 748 96.44 -19.83 19.46
N GLY A 749 96.15 -19.20 20.60
CA GLY A 749 94.82 -19.14 21.23
C GLY A 749 94.15 -17.76 21.24
N ASN A 750 94.78 -16.71 20.68
CA ASN A 750 94.23 -15.37 20.54
C ASN A 750 95.00 -14.57 19.46
N ASN A 751 94.38 -14.38 18.30
CA ASN A 751 94.94 -13.71 17.12
C ASN A 751 94.15 -12.45 16.71
N THR A 752 93.46 -11.84 17.68
CA THR A 752 92.45 -10.81 17.49
C THR A 752 92.54 -9.73 18.58
N VAL A 753 92.37 -8.45 18.21
CA VAL A 753 92.45 -7.32 19.15
C VAL A 753 91.54 -6.14 18.78
N ASP A 754 90.87 -5.59 19.80
CA ASP A 754 90.16 -4.31 19.76
C ASP A 754 91.16 -3.14 19.61
N VAL A 755 91.03 -2.42 18.49
CA VAL A 755 91.85 -1.24 18.13
C VAL A 755 91.08 0.07 18.21
N SER A 756 89.84 0.08 18.72
CA SER A 756 88.94 1.25 18.74
C SER A 756 89.53 2.49 19.44
N GLY A 757 90.49 2.29 20.34
CA GLY A 757 91.21 3.35 21.07
C GLY A 757 92.67 3.59 20.65
N TRP A 758 93.14 2.97 19.56
CA TRP A 758 94.53 3.02 19.08
C TRP A 758 94.75 4.16 18.06
N ASN A 759 96.00 4.58 17.85
CA ASN A 759 96.33 5.52 16.78
C ASN A 759 96.43 4.82 15.41
N LEU A 760 95.29 4.71 14.72
CA LEU A 760 95.16 3.96 13.44
C LEU A 760 96.12 4.40 12.31
N ASN A 761 96.67 5.62 12.35
CA ASN A 761 97.62 6.12 11.34
C ASN A 761 99.11 5.87 11.66
N ASP A 762 99.44 5.38 12.87
CA ASP A 762 100.79 4.94 13.27
C ASP A 762 100.84 3.40 13.40
N LEU A 763 99.88 2.67 12.81
CA LEU A 763 99.78 1.21 12.94
C LEU A 763 100.93 0.50 12.20
N THR A 764 101.59 -0.43 12.90
CA THR A 764 102.55 -1.36 12.32
C THR A 764 102.27 -2.79 12.78
N VAL A 765 102.56 -3.75 11.90
CA VAL A 765 102.66 -5.18 12.25
C VAL A 765 104.13 -5.61 12.19
N THR A 766 104.59 -6.36 13.18
CA THR A 766 105.91 -7.00 13.19
C THR A 766 105.70 -8.51 13.13
N PRO A 767 105.89 -9.16 11.97
CA PRO A 767 105.85 -10.62 11.88
C PRO A 767 106.96 -11.27 12.72
N VAL A 768 106.84 -12.56 13.01
CA VAL A 768 107.96 -13.35 13.54
C VAL A 768 108.96 -13.63 12.42
N LYS A 769 110.21 -13.99 12.75
CA LYS A 769 111.14 -14.49 11.73
C LYS A 769 110.62 -15.82 11.18
N GLY A 770 110.65 -16.01 9.86
CA GLY A 770 109.97 -17.13 9.20
C GLY A 770 108.45 -16.93 9.29
N SER A 771 107.96 -15.89 8.60
CA SER A 771 106.52 -15.69 8.39
C SER A 771 106.25 -15.72 6.89
N PRO A 772 105.30 -16.53 6.40
CA PRO A 772 104.81 -16.42 5.04
C PRO A 772 103.82 -15.24 4.90
N ASP A 773 103.46 -14.92 3.66
CA ASP A 773 102.40 -13.97 3.31
C ASP A 773 101.09 -14.19 4.09
N PHE A 774 100.45 -13.09 4.52
CA PHE A 774 99.23 -13.16 5.30
C PHE A 774 98.25 -12.01 5.03
N ASN A 775 96.99 -12.21 5.43
CA ASN A 775 95.94 -11.22 5.29
C ASN A 775 95.37 -10.89 6.68
N LEU A 776 95.59 -9.65 7.14
CA LEU A 776 94.88 -9.10 8.29
C LEU A 776 93.44 -8.80 7.90
N GLN A 777 92.50 -9.05 8.82
CA GLN A 777 91.10 -8.69 8.66
C GLN A 777 90.74 -7.57 9.64
N VAL A 778 90.43 -6.39 9.10
CA VAL A 778 89.90 -5.26 9.86
C VAL A 778 88.38 -5.37 9.85
N THR A 779 87.77 -5.49 11.02
CA THR A 779 86.31 -5.47 11.19
C THR A 779 85.93 -4.15 11.86
N ALA A 780 85.06 -3.37 11.22
CA ALA A 780 84.34 -2.29 11.87
C ALA A 780 82.95 -2.81 12.24
N THR A 781 82.58 -2.70 13.51
CA THR A 781 81.29 -3.17 14.05
C THR A 781 80.57 -1.99 14.67
N SER A 782 79.39 -1.67 14.15
CA SER A 782 78.44 -0.82 14.84
C SER A 782 77.67 -1.65 15.88
N THR A 783 77.22 -1.01 16.95
CA THR A 783 76.44 -1.66 17.99
C THR A 783 75.42 -0.70 18.56
N GLU A 784 74.17 -1.15 18.54
CA GLU A 784 73.04 -0.34 18.88
C GLU A 784 72.95 -0.11 20.41
N THR A 785 72.91 1.15 20.86
CA THR A 785 72.91 1.45 22.31
C THR A 785 71.58 1.08 22.98
N SER A 786 70.47 1.06 22.23
CA SER A 786 69.13 0.82 22.79
C SER A 786 68.85 -0.66 23.07
N ASN A 787 69.32 -1.55 22.19
CA ASN A 787 68.93 -2.97 22.19
C ASN A 787 70.10 -3.96 22.03
N GLY A 788 71.30 -3.51 21.61
CA GLY A 788 72.48 -4.34 21.41
C GLY A 788 72.50 -5.15 20.09
N ASP A 789 71.74 -4.73 19.08
CA ASP A 789 71.89 -5.22 17.70
C ASP A 789 73.25 -4.78 17.10
N THR A 790 73.73 -5.47 16.07
CA THR A 790 75.08 -5.22 15.50
C THR A 790 75.16 -5.47 14.00
N ALA A 791 75.66 -4.48 13.25
CA ALA A 791 76.09 -4.66 11.86
C ALA A 791 77.61 -4.51 11.76
N SER A 792 78.21 -5.00 10.67
CA SER A 792 79.67 -5.00 10.53
C SER A 792 80.14 -5.02 9.09
N THR A 793 81.25 -4.33 8.85
CA THR A 793 81.96 -4.31 7.57
C THR A 793 83.37 -4.84 7.79
N VAL A 794 83.80 -5.78 6.95
CA VAL A 794 85.13 -6.41 7.02
C VAL A 794 85.95 -6.02 5.79
N GLN A 795 87.18 -5.57 6.00
CA GLN A 795 88.15 -5.21 4.96
C GLN A 795 89.46 -5.97 5.19
N SER A 796 89.96 -6.66 4.17
CA SER A 796 91.26 -7.32 4.22
C SER A 796 92.41 -6.35 3.92
N ILE A 797 93.53 -6.52 4.62
CA ILE A 797 94.82 -5.91 4.33
C ILE A 797 95.80 -7.05 4.06
N SER A 798 96.25 -7.17 2.81
CA SER A 798 97.26 -8.15 2.41
C SER A 798 98.66 -7.64 2.76
N ILE A 799 99.45 -8.48 3.43
CA ILE A 799 100.85 -8.27 3.77
C ILE A 799 101.66 -9.28 2.97
N GLU A 800 102.56 -8.77 2.14
CA GLU A 800 103.54 -9.55 1.36
C GLU A 800 104.89 -9.44 2.07
N ILE A 801 105.55 -10.57 2.34
CA ILE A 801 106.87 -10.56 2.98
C ILE A 801 107.95 -10.39 1.91
N ALA A 802 108.91 -9.50 2.18
CA ALA A 802 109.82 -9.01 1.15
C ALA A 802 111.05 -9.92 0.94
N ASP A 803 111.10 -10.57 -0.22
CA ASP A 803 112.25 -11.31 -0.78
C ASP A 803 113.60 -10.60 -0.54
N GLN A 804 114.59 -11.35 -0.07
CA GLN A 804 115.91 -10.84 0.30
C GLN A 804 117.02 -11.53 -0.48
N VAL A 805 117.79 -10.73 -1.22
CA VAL A 805 119.04 -11.18 -1.84
C VAL A 805 120.17 -11.00 -0.81
N ILE A 806 120.46 -12.07 -0.07
CA ILE A 806 121.45 -12.08 1.01
C ILE A 806 122.84 -12.38 0.44
N GLN A 807 123.70 -11.37 0.51
CA GLN A 807 125.06 -11.43 -0.02
C GLN A 807 126.04 -11.91 1.05
N GLY A 808 126.59 -13.11 0.85
CA GLY A 808 127.75 -13.62 1.60
C GLY A 808 128.96 -12.69 1.47
N THR A 809 129.78 -12.64 2.51
CA THR A 809 131.03 -11.87 2.55
C THR A 809 132.13 -12.67 3.23
N VAL A 810 133.39 -12.38 2.91
CA VAL A 810 134.56 -13.12 3.43
C VAL A 810 134.55 -13.19 4.97
N GLY A 811 134.33 -14.40 5.51
CA GLY A 811 134.22 -14.66 6.95
C GLY A 811 132.80 -14.64 7.52
N THR A 812 131.77 -14.78 6.68
CA THR A 812 130.40 -15.09 7.09
C THR A 812 130.24 -16.60 7.27
N GLU A 813 130.02 -17.07 8.50
CA GLU A 813 129.86 -18.51 8.82
C GLU A 813 128.42 -19.00 8.53
N ASN A 814 127.39 -18.16 8.70
CA ASN A 814 125.99 -18.52 8.45
C ASN A 814 125.32 -17.52 7.49
N LEU A 815 124.60 -18.03 6.51
CA LEU A 815 123.63 -17.30 5.68
C LEU A 815 122.23 -17.78 6.05
N GLN A 816 121.40 -16.85 6.54
CA GLN A 816 120.05 -17.17 6.99
C GLN A 816 119.04 -16.15 6.44
N GLY A 817 118.16 -16.61 5.54
CA GLY A 817 117.03 -15.87 4.99
C GLY A 817 115.92 -15.62 5.99
N ALA A 818 114.73 -15.29 5.51
CA ALA A 818 113.65 -14.66 6.27
C ALA A 818 112.36 -15.50 6.23
N GLY A 819 111.27 -14.90 5.74
CA GLY A 819 110.27 -15.57 4.93
C GLY A 819 110.07 -14.71 3.67
N GLY A 820 109.38 -15.26 2.67
CA GLY A 820 109.47 -14.76 1.28
C GLY A 820 110.51 -15.58 0.50
N ASP A 821 110.57 -15.42 -0.82
CA ASP A 821 111.42 -16.26 -1.69
C ASP A 821 112.86 -15.70 -1.72
N ASP A 822 113.71 -16.09 -0.77
CA ASP A 822 115.04 -15.51 -0.57
C ASP A 822 116.12 -16.09 -1.51
N THR A 823 117.12 -15.27 -1.84
CA THR A 823 118.30 -15.69 -2.62
C THR A 823 119.58 -15.55 -1.80
N LEU A 824 120.24 -16.68 -1.50
CA LEU A 824 121.46 -16.75 -0.69
C LEU A 824 122.70 -16.83 -1.60
N ASN A 825 123.24 -15.68 -1.97
CA ASN A 825 124.44 -15.56 -2.82
C ASN A 825 125.73 -15.80 -2.02
N TYR A 826 126.56 -16.79 -2.36
CA TYR A 826 127.78 -17.11 -1.62
C TYR A 826 129.09 -16.53 -2.19
N ASN A 827 129.08 -15.26 -2.64
CA ASN A 827 130.21 -14.60 -3.34
C ASN A 827 131.61 -14.93 -2.79
N ALA A 828 132.44 -15.57 -3.62
CA ALA A 828 133.83 -15.91 -3.32
C ALA A 828 134.85 -14.74 -3.51
N ASP A 829 134.49 -13.48 -3.23
CA ASP A 829 135.24 -12.28 -3.66
C ASP A 829 136.53 -11.93 -2.87
N GLY A 830 137.41 -12.91 -2.62
CA GLY A 830 138.77 -12.57 -2.17
C GLY A 830 139.77 -13.70 -1.90
N THR A 831 140.83 -13.74 -2.71
CA THR A 831 142.08 -14.51 -2.60
C THR A 831 142.39 -15.08 -1.20
N TRP A 832 142.65 -16.39 -1.06
CA TRP A 832 143.48 -16.96 0.03
C TRP A 832 144.14 -18.29 -0.39
N SER A 833 144.81 -19.03 0.51
CA SER A 833 145.73 -20.13 0.10
C SER A 833 145.77 -21.41 0.97
N GLY A 834 144.61 -22.05 1.18
CA GLY A 834 144.47 -23.42 1.70
C GLY A 834 144.35 -24.52 0.63
N ARG A 835 143.96 -25.73 1.06
CA ARG A 835 143.56 -26.88 0.20
C ARG A 835 142.31 -27.54 0.80
N TYR A 836 141.34 -27.86 -0.06
CA TYR A 836 139.99 -28.39 0.24
C TYR A 836 139.01 -27.35 0.84
N ALA A 837 138.09 -26.90 -0.01
CA ALA A 837 136.88 -26.09 0.21
C ALA A 837 136.25 -25.78 -1.17
N ALA A 838 135.10 -25.08 -1.18
CA ALA A 838 134.48 -24.39 -2.33
C ALA A 838 135.51 -23.74 -3.29
N TYR A 839 135.33 -23.85 -4.61
CA TYR A 839 136.46 -23.72 -5.53
C TYR A 839 136.21 -23.12 -6.93
N ASN A 840 136.75 -21.91 -7.14
CA ASN A 840 136.92 -21.33 -8.48
C ASN A 840 138.23 -21.80 -9.14
N VAL A 841 138.08 -22.63 -10.18
CA VAL A 841 139.11 -23.46 -10.81
C VAL A 841 140.04 -22.62 -11.70
N GLU A 842 139.52 -21.65 -12.48
CA GLU A 842 140.35 -20.83 -13.37
C GLU A 842 141.13 -19.72 -12.63
N THR A 843 140.55 -19.08 -11.59
CA THR A 843 141.24 -17.99 -10.87
C THR A 843 142.12 -18.46 -9.71
N GLY A 844 141.72 -19.51 -8.98
CA GLY A 844 142.44 -20.05 -7.83
C GLY A 844 142.38 -19.19 -6.56
N GLU A 845 141.39 -18.29 -6.45
CA GLU A 845 140.98 -17.64 -5.19
C GLU A 845 140.22 -18.64 -4.29
N LYS A 846 139.92 -18.32 -3.02
CA LYS A 846 139.47 -19.33 -2.03
C LYS A 846 138.55 -18.80 -0.93
N VAL A 847 137.39 -19.42 -0.80
CA VAL A 847 136.63 -19.50 0.45
C VAL A 847 137.29 -20.53 1.39
N SER A 848 137.24 -20.30 2.70
CA SER A 848 137.81 -21.20 3.71
C SER A 848 136.73 -21.61 4.72
N LEU A 849 136.15 -22.79 4.53
CA LEU A 849 135.30 -23.46 5.53
C LEU A 849 136.15 -24.30 6.52
N SER A 850 137.42 -23.94 6.73
CA SER A 850 138.32 -24.68 7.63
C SER A 850 139.53 -23.88 8.13
N ASP A 851 139.30 -22.68 8.68
CA ASP A 851 140.34 -21.80 9.24
C ASP A 851 140.90 -22.26 10.60
N ASP A 852 141.42 -23.49 10.64
CA ASP A 852 142.02 -24.22 11.79
C ASP A 852 141.11 -24.34 13.03
N ASN A 853 139.83 -23.92 12.95
CA ASN A 853 138.92 -23.79 14.09
C ASN A 853 137.43 -23.89 13.71
N ARG A 854 136.93 -25.13 13.57
CA ARG A 854 135.51 -25.48 13.83
C ARG A 854 134.46 -24.56 13.17
N SER A 855 134.47 -24.43 11.84
CA SER A 855 133.30 -23.85 11.18
C SER A 855 132.08 -24.74 11.42
N SER A 856 130.88 -24.16 11.36
CA SER A 856 129.62 -24.84 11.69
C SER A 856 128.52 -24.27 10.84
N ASP A 857 128.79 -24.25 9.55
CA ASP A 857 128.22 -23.30 8.61
C ASP A 857 126.81 -23.69 8.22
N VAL A 858 125.91 -22.72 8.22
CA VAL A 858 124.49 -22.94 7.99
C VAL A 858 124.04 -22.08 6.81
N PHE A 859 123.51 -22.73 5.78
CA PHE A 859 122.59 -22.14 4.83
C PHE A 859 121.18 -22.50 5.30
N ASP A 860 120.32 -21.49 5.45
CA ASP A 860 118.98 -21.62 6.01
C ASP A 860 118.09 -20.59 5.32
N GLY A 861 117.30 -20.97 4.31
CA GLY A 861 116.43 -20.04 3.59
C GLY A 861 115.39 -19.46 4.54
N GLY A 862 114.38 -20.25 4.89
CA GLY A 862 113.48 -19.96 6.00
C GLY A 862 112.07 -20.47 5.75
N ASP A 863 111.18 -19.55 5.38
CA ASP A 863 109.78 -19.82 5.00
C ASP A 863 109.52 -19.20 3.60
N GLY A 864 109.97 -19.88 2.53
CA GLY A 864 109.85 -19.44 1.13
C GLY A 864 109.92 -20.58 0.10
N TYR A 865 110.19 -20.24 -1.16
CA TYR A 865 110.96 -21.07 -2.10
C TYR A 865 112.37 -20.45 -2.20
N ASP A 866 113.32 -21.03 -1.48
CA ASP A 866 114.61 -20.39 -1.23
C ASP A 866 115.73 -20.97 -2.11
N THR A 867 116.58 -20.09 -2.63
CA THR A 867 117.61 -20.44 -3.63
C THR A 867 119.03 -20.10 -3.16
N ILE A 868 119.94 -21.07 -3.13
CA ILE A 868 121.39 -20.82 -3.07
C ILE A 868 121.89 -20.49 -4.48
N LEU A 869 122.65 -19.40 -4.63
CA LEU A 869 123.14 -18.94 -5.93
C LEU A 869 124.68 -18.76 -5.94
N GLY A 870 125.34 -19.43 -6.87
CA GLY A 870 126.77 -19.32 -7.17
C GLY A 870 127.12 -18.15 -8.12
N THR A 871 128.12 -18.34 -9.00
CA THR A 871 128.68 -17.25 -9.83
C THR A 871 128.98 -17.63 -11.30
N ASP A 872 129.19 -16.63 -12.16
CA ASP A 872 129.56 -16.79 -13.59
C ASP A 872 131.01 -17.32 -13.81
N GLY A 873 131.52 -18.12 -12.88
CA GLY A 873 132.83 -18.79 -12.95
C GLY A 873 132.88 -19.86 -11.88
N ASP A 874 133.66 -20.92 -12.12
CA ASP A 874 133.62 -22.17 -11.34
C ASP A 874 133.42 -22.01 -9.82
N ASP A 875 132.61 -22.86 -9.22
CA ASP A 875 132.29 -22.84 -7.80
C ASP A 875 132.15 -24.26 -7.23
N ALA A 876 132.09 -24.40 -5.91
CA ALA A 876 131.82 -25.70 -5.30
C ALA A 876 131.16 -25.62 -3.92
N LEU A 877 130.37 -26.64 -3.58
CA LEU A 877 129.57 -26.73 -2.36
C LEU A 877 129.73 -28.14 -1.76
N PHE A 878 130.36 -28.25 -0.59
CA PHE A 878 130.74 -29.53 0.02
C PHE A 878 130.07 -29.75 1.39
N LEU A 879 129.27 -30.80 1.49
CA LEU A 879 128.86 -31.47 2.73
C LEU A 879 129.44 -32.90 2.70
N ASP A 880 130.72 -33.06 3.08
CA ASP A 880 131.45 -34.35 3.16
C ASP A 880 132.01 -34.60 4.59
N ASP A 881 132.11 -35.86 5.00
CA ASP A 881 132.69 -36.31 6.28
C ASP A 881 134.09 -36.96 6.18
N SER A 882 134.63 -37.16 4.97
CA SER A 882 135.79 -38.01 4.69
C SER A 882 137.07 -37.63 5.45
N TYR A 883 137.20 -36.37 5.91
CA TYR A 883 138.30 -35.89 6.75
C TYR A 883 138.16 -36.22 8.25
N SER A 884 137.58 -37.39 8.56
CA SER A 884 137.35 -37.97 9.89
C SER A 884 138.41 -37.64 10.98
N GLY A 885 138.13 -36.64 11.83
CA GLY A 885 139.10 -36.17 12.83
C GLY A 885 138.61 -35.32 14.01
N PHE A 886 137.34 -34.90 14.06
CA PHE A 886 136.82 -33.93 15.05
C PHE A 886 135.55 -34.41 15.77
N VAL A 887 135.12 -33.69 16.83
CA VAL A 887 134.14 -34.18 17.81
C VAL A 887 133.26 -33.04 18.38
N ASP A 888 131.93 -33.19 18.21
CA ASP A 888 130.82 -32.69 19.03
C ASP A 888 130.66 -31.15 19.19
N GLY A 889 129.53 -30.61 18.71
CA GLY A 889 128.99 -29.34 19.21
C GLY A 889 128.02 -28.58 18.30
N ALA A 890 128.22 -28.59 16.98
CA ALA A 890 127.39 -27.93 15.98
C ALA A 890 127.59 -28.59 14.62
N GLU A 891 126.51 -28.68 13.83
CA GLU A 891 126.45 -29.41 12.56
C GLU A 891 126.29 -28.40 11.42
N ALA A 892 127.19 -28.49 10.42
CA ALA A 892 127.01 -27.80 9.16
C ALA A 892 125.81 -28.41 8.43
N ARG A 893 125.02 -27.60 7.74
CA ARG A 893 123.84 -28.07 6.98
C ARG A 893 123.32 -27.01 6.03
N ILE A 894 122.62 -27.51 5.02
CA ILE A 894 121.62 -26.77 4.26
C ILE A 894 120.27 -27.12 4.91
N GLN A 895 119.37 -26.17 5.06
CA GLN A 895 117.98 -26.40 5.52
C GLN A 895 117.05 -25.35 4.91
N ASN A 896 115.80 -25.70 4.64
CA ASN A 896 114.83 -24.83 3.97
C ASN A 896 115.44 -24.18 2.71
N ILE A 897 116.01 -24.98 1.81
CA ILE A 897 116.47 -24.57 0.48
C ILE A 897 115.92 -25.54 -0.55
N GLU A 898 115.08 -25.06 -1.46
CA GLU A 898 114.48 -25.86 -2.53
C GLU A 898 115.38 -25.92 -3.77
N GLU A 899 116.22 -24.91 -4.00
CA GLU A 899 117.03 -24.79 -5.21
C GLU A 899 118.49 -24.36 -4.96
N ILE A 900 119.40 -24.96 -5.71
CA ILE A 900 120.82 -24.58 -5.78
C ILE A 900 121.19 -24.41 -7.25
N ASP A 901 121.55 -23.18 -7.62
CA ASP A 901 121.96 -22.81 -8.98
C ASP A 901 123.44 -22.36 -8.92
N MET A 902 124.35 -23.19 -9.45
CA MET A 902 125.80 -22.95 -9.32
C MET A 902 126.30 -21.87 -10.28
N GLY A 903 125.75 -21.81 -11.49
CA GLY A 903 125.90 -20.67 -12.40
C GLY A 903 126.59 -21.03 -13.71
N ALA A 904 127.91 -20.87 -13.78
CA ALA A 904 128.70 -21.23 -14.97
C ALA A 904 130.20 -21.42 -14.69
N GLY A 905 130.66 -22.66 -14.66
CA GLY A 905 132.07 -23.04 -14.63
C GLY A 905 132.21 -24.55 -14.46
N ASP A 906 133.42 -25.07 -14.26
CA ASP A 906 133.60 -26.50 -13.94
C ASP A 906 133.24 -26.77 -12.46
N ASP A 907 131.93 -26.87 -12.15
CA ASP A 907 131.37 -26.78 -10.79
C ASP A 907 131.37 -28.11 -10.02
N ILE A 908 131.38 -28.06 -8.67
CA ILE A 908 131.30 -29.28 -7.82
C ILE A 908 130.33 -29.10 -6.65
N VAL A 909 129.15 -29.74 -6.71
CA VAL A 909 128.28 -29.99 -5.56
C VAL A 909 128.52 -31.41 -5.06
N ASP A 910 128.84 -31.59 -3.78
CA ASP A 910 128.99 -32.91 -3.15
C ASP A 910 128.37 -32.89 -1.76
N MET A 911 127.29 -33.63 -1.58
CA MET A 911 126.51 -33.72 -0.35
C MET A 911 126.56 -35.10 0.31
N THR A 912 127.53 -35.94 -0.05
CA THR A 912 127.59 -37.37 0.31
C THR A 912 127.92 -37.69 1.79
N SER A 913 127.81 -36.72 2.70
CA SER A 913 128.06 -36.87 4.13
C SER A 913 127.04 -37.77 4.85
N ASN A 914 127.55 -38.66 5.71
CA ASN A 914 126.74 -39.47 6.63
C ASN A 914 126.52 -38.75 7.98
N THR A 915 126.91 -37.47 8.07
CA THR A 915 127.05 -36.71 9.33
C THR A 915 126.35 -35.35 9.30
N TYR A 916 126.20 -34.75 8.12
CA TYR A 916 125.54 -33.45 7.89
C TYR A 916 124.25 -33.67 7.10
N THR A 917 123.37 -32.68 7.09
CA THR A 917 122.08 -32.76 6.39
C THR A 917 121.93 -31.67 5.34
N TYR A 918 121.19 -31.96 4.29
CA TYR A 918 120.53 -31.00 3.43
C TYR A 918 119.03 -31.36 3.39
N ASP A 919 118.19 -30.52 2.76
CA ASP A 919 116.77 -30.81 2.58
C ASP A 919 116.55 -32.02 1.66
N GLN A 920 115.32 -32.52 1.54
CA GLN A 920 115.05 -33.75 0.78
C GLN A 920 114.16 -33.42 -0.41
N GLY A 921 114.63 -33.67 -1.63
CA GLY A 921 113.94 -33.30 -2.87
C GLY A 921 114.34 -31.92 -3.40
N ILE A 922 115.63 -31.58 -3.34
CA ILE A 922 116.15 -30.30 -3.83
C ILE A 922 116.38 -30.32 -5.35
N ILE A 923 116.41 -29.14 -5.97
CA ILE A 923 116.85 -28.95 -7.35
C ILE A 923 118.30 -28.46 -7.34
N VAL A 924 119.23 -29.24 -7.90
CA VAL A 924 120.64 -28.86 -8.08
C VAL A 924 120.93 -28.62 -9.56
N LYS A 925 121.51 -27.47 -9.89
CA LYS A 925 121.94 -27.10 -11.24
C LYS A 925 123.43 -26.79 -11.24
N GLY A 926 124.15 -27.34 -12.22
CA GLY A 926 125.50 -26.92 -12.58
C GLY A 926 125.44 -25.61 -13.39
N GLY A 927 125.66 -25.70 -14.71
CA GLY A 927 125.30 -24.63 -15.64
C GLY A 927 126.01 -24.70 -17.00
N GLU A 928 126.95 -23.77 -17.24
CA GLU A 928 127.85 -23.82 -18.41
C GLU A 928 129.28 -24.29 -18.02
N GLY A 929 129.47 -25.56 -17.69
CA GLY A 929 130.80 -26.17 -17.55
C GLY A 929 130.77 -27.68 -17.29
N ASN A 930 131.90 -28.29 -16.91
CA ASN A 930 132.02 -29.75 -16.75
C ASN A 930 131.76 -30.14 -15.28
N ASP A 931 130.49 -30.35 -14.95
CA ASP A 931 130.03 -30.28 -13.56
C ASP A 931 130.09 -31.61 -12.82
N THR A 932 130.12 -31.57 -11.49
CA THR A 932 130.06 -32.75 -10.62
C THR A 932 129.00 -32.51 -9.56
N LEU A 933 127.83 -33.15 -9.69
CA LEU A 933 126.66 -32.91 -8.82
C LEU A 933 126.30 -34.20 -8.09
N TRP A 934 126.73 -34.35 -6.84
CA TRP A 934 126.48 -35.53 -6.02
C TRP A 934 125.57 -35.18 -4.83
N THR A 935 124.34 -35.66 -4.87
CA THR A 935 123.40 -35.69 -3.74
C THR A 935 123.63 -36.97 -2.91
N SER A 936 122.75 -37.31 -1.95
CA SER A 936 122.93 -38.50 -1.10
C SER A 936 121.66 -39.21 -0.66
N THR A 937 120.59 -38.47 -0.33
CA THR A 937 119.31 -38.99 0.14
C THR A 937 118.24 -37.93 -0.11
N GLY A 938 117.19 -38.26 -0.84
CA GLY A 938 116.15 -37.32 -1.28
C GLY A 938 115.42 -37.91 -2.48
N ASP A 939 114.35 -37.26 -2.94
CA ASP A 939 113.82 -37.50 -4.30
C ASP A 939 114.30 -36.31 -5.15
N ASP A 940 115.62 -36.18 -5.30
CA ASP A 940 116.32 -34.96 -5.73
C ASP A 940 116.29 -34.79 -7.27
N THR A 941 116.43 -33.56 -7.75
CA THR A 941 116.46 -33.25 -9.20
C THR A 941 117.81 -32.62 -9.56
N LEU A 942 118.60 -33.31 -10.37
CA LEU A 942 119.94 -32.89 -10.76
C LEU A 942 119.95 -32.48 -12.23
N ILE A 943 120.50 -31.32 -12.54
CA ILE A 943 120.57 -30.74 -13.88
C ILE A 943 122.02 -30.34 -14.15
N GLY A 944 122.73 -31.08 -15.00
CA GLY A 944 124.12 -30.77 -15.36
C GLY A 944 124.20 -29.41 -16.06
N GLY A 945 123.77 -29.39 -17.32
CA GLY A 945 123.80 -28.19 -18.15
C GLY A 945 124.60 -28.47 -19.41
N THR A 946 125.55 -27.63 -19.79
CA THR A 946 126.35 -27.84 -21.02
C THR A 946 127.83 -28.13 -20.74
N GLY A 947 128.17 -29.41 -20.57
CA GLY A 947 129.57 -29.82 -20.40
C GLY A 947 129.90 -31.28 -20.68
N ASN A 948 130.29 -31.99 -19.62
CA ASN A 948 130.65 -33.41 -19.59
C ASN A 948 130.50 -33.87 -18.13
N ASP A 949 129.25 -33.99 -17.70
CA ASP A 949 128.91 -33.80 -16.28
C ASP A 949 128.86 -35.13 -15.52
N SER A 950 129.05 -35.10 -14.20
CA SER A 950 129.08 -36.30 -13.36
C SER A 950 128.06 -36.17 -12.22
N MET A 951 126.90 -36.77 -12.42
CA MET A 951 125.77 -36.69 -11.49
C MET A 951 125.58 -38.00 -10.69
N TYR A 952 125.30 -37.86 -9.40
CA TYR A 952 125.05 -38.98 -8.47
C TYR A 952 123.83 -38.64 -7.61
N GLY A 953 122.76 -39.44 -7.71
CA GLY A 953 121.50 -39.23 -6.97
C GLY A 953 121.63 -39.69 -5.52
N GLY A 954 121.77 -40.99 -5.34
CA GLY A 954 122.28 -41.63 -4.13
C GLY A 954 121.29 -42.62 -3.53
N ALA A 955 120.16 -42.12 -3.02
CA ALA A 955 119.17 -42.92 -2.31
C ALA A 955 117.79 -42.25 -2.15
N GLY A 956 117.03 -42.19 -3.24
CA GLY A 956 115.57 -42.08 -3.20
C GLY A 956 114.97 -42.38 -4.55
N SER A 957 114.25 -41.42 -5.14
CA SER A 957 113.70 -41.49 -6.49
C SER A 957 114.09 -40.22 -7.26
N ASP A 958 115.32 -40.22 -7.75
CA ASP A 958 116.02 -39.04 -8.27
C ASP A 958 115.73 -38.78 -9.77
N ILE A 959 115.83 -37.52 -10.20
CA ILE A 959 115.57 -37.09 -11.58
C ILE A 959 116.78 -36.36 -12.16
N PHE A 960 117.43 -36.97 -13.15
CA PHE A 960 118.55 -36.40 -13.90
C PHE A 960 118.02 -35.74 -15.18
N VAL A 961 118.02 -34.41 -15.23
CA VAL A 961 117.47 -33.63 -16.35
C VAL A 961 118.56 -33.24 -17.33
N PHE A 962 118.32 -33.54 -18.61
CA PHE A 962 119.16 -33.18 -19.73
C PHE A 962 118.35 -32.50 -20.84
N GLY A 963 119.05 -31.90 -21.78
CA GLY A 963 118.59 -31.28 -23.02
C GLY A 963 119.49 -31.67 -24.19
N ALA A 964 119.59 -30.81 -25.21
CA ALA A 964 120.17 -31.16 -26.51
C ALA A 964 121.50 -30.46 -26.78
N ASN A 965 122.51 -31.22 -27.24
CA ASN A 965 123.91 -30.80 -27.45
C ASN A 965 124.67 -30.47 -26.15
N GLU A 966 124.32 -31.12 -25.04
CA GLU A 966 124.87 -30.83 -23.71
C GLU A 966 126.28 -31.42 -23.52
N GLY A 967 126.46 -32.75 -23.47
CA GLY A 967 127.80 -33.27 -23.21
C GLY A 967 128.10 -34.75 -23.42
N ASN A 968 129.08 -35.21 -22.64
CA ASN A 968 129.42 -36.62 -22.49
C ASN A 968 129.40 -36.93 -21.01
N ASP A 969 128.21 -37.25 -20.54
CA ASP A 969 127.78 -37.11 -19.16
C ASP A 969 127.68 -38.50 -18.50
N THR A 970 127.85 -38.55 -17.19
CA THR A 970 127.86 -39.77 -16.37
C THR A 970 126.82 -39.65 -15.27
N VAL A 971 125.92 -40.62 -15.19
CA VAL A 971 124.86 -40.70 -14.18
C VAL A 971 125.00 -41.98 -13.36
N ASP A 972 124.83 -41.88 -12.05
CA ASP A 972 124.69 -43.02 -11.15
C ASP A 972 123.53 -42.74 -10.18
N GLY A 973 122.42 -43.47 -10.30
CA GLY A 973 121.27 -43.34 -9.38
C GLY A 973 121.61 -43.69 -7.93
N GLY A 974 122.69 -44.43 -7.70
CA GLY A 974 123.13 -44.86 -6.38
C GLY A 974 122.66 -46.27 -6.04
N THR A 975 122.44 -46.56 -4.74
CA THR A 975 122.15 -47.93 -4.30
C THR A 975 121.14 -48.05 -3.16
N GLY A 976 119.87 -47.82 -3.50
CA GLY A 976 118.74 -48.46 -2.84
C GLY A 976 118.00 -47.63 -1.78
N GLY A 977 116.93 -46.96 -2.22
CA GLY A 977 116.00 -46.23 -1.35
C GLY A 977 114.56 -46.19 -1.90
N GLY A 978 114.38 -45.57 -3.07
CA GLY A 978 113.08 -45.41 -3.72
C GLY A 978 112.69 -46.57 -4.63
N TRP A 979 111.95 -46.24 -5.70
CA TRP A 979 111.30 -47.22 -6.57
C TRP A 979 111.40 -46.90 -8.07
N THR A 980 111.90 -45.73 -8.45
CA THR A 980 112.31 -45.36 -9.81
C THR A 980 113.26 -44.17 -9.78
N ASP A 981 114.49 -44.35 -10.24
CA ASP A 981 115.37 -43.25 -10.67
C ASP A 981 115.17 -42.96 -12.16
N VAL A 982 115.27 -41.69 -12.57
CA VAL A 982 114.73 -41.20 -13.85
C VAL A 982 115.72 -40.32 -14.60
N ILE A 983 116.07 -40.68 -15.84
CA ILE A 983 116.67 -39.74 -16.80
C ILE A 983 115.55 -39.03 -17.57
N GLN A 984 115.51 -37.70 -17.50
CA GLN A 984 114.54 -36.86 -18.20
C GLN A 984 115.21 -36.05 -19.31
N LEU A 985 114.92 -36.39 -20.56
CA LEU A 985 115.39 -35.69 -21.74
C LEU A 985 114.41 -34.54 -22.08
N SER A 986 114.57 -33.42 -21.40
CA SER A 986 113.79 -32.20 -21.59
C SER A 986 114.10 -31.50 -22.92
N GLY A 987 113.19 -30.65 -23.42
CA GLY A 987 113.41 -29.84 -24.62
C GLY A 987 113.30 -30.58 -25.97
N PHE A 988 113.32 -31.91 -26.02
CA PHE A 988 113.21 -32.71 -27.25
C PHE A 988 111.79 -32.77 -27.88
N SER A 989 110.85 -31.94 -27.40
CA SER A 989 109.44 -32.01 -27.77
C SER A 989 109.10 -31.47 -29.18
N ASP A 990 109.06 -32.38 -30.14
CA ASP A 990 108.16 -32.42 -31.32
C ASP A 990 108.20 -31.24 -32.33
N SER A 991 109.08 -30.24 -32.16
CA SER A 991 109.07 -29.04 -33.03
C SER A 991 110.40 -28.38 -33.40
N ASP A 992 111.49 -28.51 -32.62
CA ASP A 992 112.82 -28.01 -33.01
C ASP A 992 113.85 -29.13 -33.25
N SER A 993 114.23 -29.27 -34.52
CA SER A 993 115.41 -29.95 -35.08
C SER A 993 115.94 -31.27 -34.45
N GLN A 994 115.33 -32.39 -34.82
CA GLN A 994 116.01 -33.61 -35.32
C GLN A 994 117.34 -34.00 -34.64
N GLN A 995 117.29 -34.29 -33.33
CA GLN A 995 118.22 -35.23 -32.72
C GLN A 995 117.45 -36.50 -32.36
N GLY A 996 117.74 -37.60 -33.06
CA GLY A 996 117.43 -38.92 -32.55
C GLY A 996 118.41 -39.28 -31.42
N TRP A 997 118.00 -40.21 -30.56
CA TRP A 997 118.91 -40.86 -29.62
C TRP A 997 118.77 -42.38 -29.72
N THR A 998 119.83 -43.09 -29.36
CA THR A 998 119.89 -44.56 -29.28
C THR A 998 120.36 -44.95 -27.90
N LEU A 999 119.46 -45.56 -27.13
CA LEU A 999 119.76 -46.27 -25.90
C LEU A 999 120.41 -47.61 -26.23
N THR A 1000 121.53 -47.91 -25.58
CA THR A 1000 122.18 -49.23 -25.58
C THR A 1000 122.35 -49.70 -24.15
N LEU A 1001 121.75 -50.83 -23.77
CA LEU A 1001 121.91 -51.42 -22.44
C LEU A 1001 123.08 -52.40 -22.41
N ASP A 1002 123.62 -52.65 -21.22
CA ASP A 1002 124.84 -53.46 -21.03
C ASP A 1002 124.66 -54.95 -21.40
N ASP A 1003 123.42 -55.43 -21.55
CA ASP A 1003 123.09 -56.75 -22.11
C ASP A 1003 123.25 -56.83 -23.66
N GLY A 1004 123.45 -55.69 -24.31
CA GLY A 1004 123.58 -55.52 -25.76
C GLY A 1004 122.27 -55.31 -26.50
N SER A 1005 121.16 -55.05 -25.81
CA SER A 1005 119.92 -54.56 -26.43
C SER A 1005 119.99 -53.06 -26.76
N THR A 1006 119.21 -52.64 -27.75
CA THR A 1006 119.22 -51.27 -28.28
C THR A 1006 117.82 -50.79 -28.61
N ILE A 1007 117.48 -49.55 -28.21
CA ILE A 1007 116.22 -48.86 -28.52
C ILE A 1007 116.57 -47.49 -29.09
N SER A 1008 115.82 -46.97 -30.07
CA SER A 1008 116.05 -45.63 -30.63
C SER A 1008 114.76 -44.82 -30.72
N SER A 1009 114.85 -43.51 -30.48
CA SER A 1009 113.69 -42.60 -30.36
C SER A 1009 112.76 -42.52 -31.58
N THR A 1010 113.15 -43.11 -32.71
CA THR A 1010 112.34 -43.19 -33.93
C THR A 1010 111.39 -44.40 -33.99
N ASP A 1011 111.32 -45.26 -32.96
CA ASP A 1011 110.65 -46.57 -33.00
C ASP A 1011 109.43 -46.73 -32.05
N GLU A 1012 109.09 -45.70 -31.25
CA GLU A 1012 107.97 -45.72 -30.28
C GLU A 1012 107.03 -44.49 -30.40
N ASP A 1013 105.73 -44.70 -30.16
CA ASP A 1013 104.69 -43.64 -30.06
C ASP A 1013 104.47 -43.20 -28.58
N ALA A 1014 105.44 -43.43 -27.68
CA ALA A 1014 105.29 -43.28 -26.23
C ALA A 1014 106.48 -42.57 -25.58
N ASN A 1015 106.20 -41.55 -24.76
CA ASN A 1015 107.15 -40.66 -24.07
C ASN A 1015 107.87 -41.24 -22.84
N GLU A 1016 107.84 -42.56 -22.63
CA GLU A 1016 108.50 -43.20 -21.49
C GLU A 1016 108.99 -44.61 -21.80
N ILE A 1017 110.17 -44.94 -21.27
CA ILE A 1017 110.72 -46.30 -21.19
C ILE A 1017 110.87 -46.67 -19.72
N LEU A 1018 110.38 -47.85 -19.36
CA LEU A 1018 110.68 -48.52 -18.10
C LEU A 1018 111.75 -49.58 -18.37
N LEU A 1019 112.86 -49.48 -17.65
CA LEU A 1019 113.96 -50.43 -17.63
C LEU A 1019 113.68 -51.54 -16.60
N SER A 1020 114.68 -52.36 -16.30
CA SER A 1020 114.67 -53.21 -15.10
C SER A 1020 115.30 -52.48 -13.93
N ASP A 1021 114.87 -52.85 -12.71
CA ASP A 1021 115.52 -52.48 -11.44
C ASP A 1021 117.06 -52.51 -11.57
N ASP A 1022 117.75 -51.43 -11.17
CA ASP A 1022 119.20 -51.22 -11.23
C ASP A 1022 119.82 -51.36 -12.66
N ALA A 1023 119.28 -50.72 -13.71
CA ALA A 1023 119.81 -50.87 -15.07
C ALA A 1023 120.95 -49.89 -15.44
N SER A 1024 121.95 -50.41 -16.16
CA SER A 1024 123.07 -49.66 -16.75
C SER A 1024 123.07 -49.64 -18.28
N GLY A 1025 123.64 -48.59 -18.87
CA GLY A 1025 123.82 -48.47 -20.31
C GLY A 1025 124.40 -47.13 -20.77
N THR A 1026 124.14 -46.81 -22.03
CA THR A 1026 124.53 -45.53 -22.65
C THR A 1026 123.41 -45.04 -23.58
N ILE A 1027 122.96 -43.81 -23.38
CA ILE A 1027 122.19 -43.06 -24.38
C ILE A 1027 123.20 -42.36 -25.29
N THR A 1028 123.04 -42.46 -26.61
CA THR A 1028 123.88 -41.74 -27.59
C THR A 1028 122.98 -40.92 -28.52
N PHE A 1029 123.22 -39.61 -28.63
CA PHE A 1029 122.45 -38.71 -29.48
C PHE A 1029 123.06 -38.59 -30.89
N ASP A 1030 122.27 -38.10 -31.86
CA ASP A 1030 122.64 -38.00 -33.28
C ASP A 1030 123.83 -37.06 -33.57
N ASP A 1031 124.18 -36.14 -32.65
CA ASP A 1031 125.37 -35.28 -32.76
C ASP A 1031 126.66 -35.97 -32.27
N GLY A 1032 126.54 -37.05 -31.49
CA GLY A 1032 127.63 -37.80 -30.88
C GLY A 1032 127.84 -37.55 -29.38
N SER A 1033 127.00 -36.74 -28.72
CA SER A 1033 126.90 -36.65 -27.26
C SER A 1033 126.39 -37.97 -26.65
N THR A 1034 126.67 -38.20 -25.36
CA THR A 1034 126.31 -39.45 -24.66
C THR A 1034 126.01 -39.24 -23.19
N ILE A 1035 125.00 -39.95 -22.66
CA ILE A 1035 124.84 -40.16 -21.22
C ILE A 1035 125.20 -41.62 -20.93
N GLU A 1036 126.32 -41.87 -20.26
CA GLU A 1036 126.67 -43.18 -19.66
C GLU A 1036 125.99 -43.25 -18.28
N PHE A 1037 125.24 -44.32 -17.99
CA PHE A 1037 124.45 -44.41 -16.76
C PHE A 1037 124.51 -45.78 -16.09
N ASP A 1038 124.42 -45.79 -14.76
CA ASP A 1038 124.18 -46.96 -13.91
C ASP A 1038 123.04 -46.67 -12.92
N GLY A 1039 122.34 -47.71 -12.46
CA GLY A 1039 121.25 -47.58 -11.48
C GLY A 1039 120.05 -46.71 -11.90
N ILE A 1040 119.46 -46.93 -13.08
CA ILE A 1040 118.28 -46.16 -13.55
C ILE A 1040 117.11 -47.08 -13.93
N GLU A 1041 115.91 -46.84 -13.40
CA GLU A 1041 114.68 -47.56 -13.79
C GLU A 1041 113.94 -46.95 -14.97
N LYS A 1042 114.13 -45.64 -15.24
CA LYS A 1042 113.25 -44.92 -16.17
C LYS A 1042 113.98 -43.91 -17.06
N ILE A 1043 113.52 -43.81 -18.31
CA ILE A 1043 113.88 -42.72 -19.23
C ILE A 1043 112.59 -42.08 -19.77
N VAL A 1044 112.51 -40.75 -19.81
CA VAL A 1044 111.36 -39.97 -20.34
C VAL A 1044 111.82 -38.84 -21.27
N TRP A 1045 110.98 -38.45 -22.24
CA TRP A 1045 111.28 -37.40 -23.25
C TRP A 1045 110.02 -36.81 -23.91
#